data_AF-A0A958IEY3-F1
#
_entry.id   AF-A0A958IEY3-F1
#
_cell.length_a   1.000
_cell.length_b   1.000
_cell.length_c   1.000
_cell.angle_alpha   90.00
_cell.angle_beta   90.00
_cell.angle_gamma   90.00
#
_symmetry.space_group_name_H-M   'P 1'
#
loop_
_entity.id
_entity.type
_entity.pdbx_description
1 polymer ?
#
loop_
_entity_poly.entity_id
_entity_poly.type
_entity_poly.pdbx_seq_one_letter_code
_entity_poly.pdbx_strand_id
1 'polypeptide(L)'
;LALIVVSCATFKELEPNPPINSAENGFIELKNDQELFELNQDKQYFMKLPRPGSKDFYIVFEIANKENYKTYLTRQFDDGKGEIIKIEDLQAQNNQLIVFPVDAQVPSFYWVIDRVFSDKLLNVKYRYVPKWRFTYENESQSLKDKLQKHAIDESVFNGFSGFDYMGFDYKTTFNSITQKSAAFKEVETKMNEIASLMPADIPKNDAAVIDYNQLNTRLAGDVKRLSKYAYLLEVFNKFKTTQNSELAFINESSKIVDFLSNKEGYNYDAAIVNEVKKLSKQRLQAVQRYIENDLRNKSTVSPIDYDIDNVANLSQLSAYPNHAQIITMKQFIDTFNSLLSEMEAANQSLANIERDVSQTVKWPSNSFYSNVAGKLSDVEDKLKSIDMTKLDPYATYNCVHLIKSSVNSSLRRISSNRTLYARAALVVAEINTLRPTNQYKAMIDLLQRNSNLTFLRNQYSDLDELSMNQQKAEIDLAMNRGNFAEAETKLRNFYTDQSYLNPTESRPKKNQLVKDSENHFYQQILSQSKNKADSLVNLNYQQYTGVKELYDDAGFRPIYTPTFNSAGPDEASRRMAALQSDLDKVKTITFPEKAVEYLYSSFVKNIRDNGVAKAKSIVVHGDNYKGNNARIWRMVNECDPRRGKQLAKPAEYRKVYSIPVNNEKTGSNEYIVKINLDFQSTAKFPVYEFNIKLPDEVGGNSSKSQWFDYLKMNGKEIKNEGRITIAAPTSAN
;
A
#
# COMPACT_ATOMS: atom_id res chain seq x y z
N LEU A 1 -69.57 75.81 -84.29
CA LEU A 1 -68.92 77.09 -84.64
C LEU A 1 -67.65 77.18 -83.80
N ALA A 2 -66.47 76.88 -84.35
CA ALA A 2 -65.58 77.81 -85.08
C ALA A 2 -64.94 78.84 -84.10
N LEU A 3 -63.64 79.10 -84.02
CA LEU A 3 -62.46 78.87 -84.90
C LEU A 3 -61.22 79.38 -84.06
N ILE A 4 -60.02 78.77 -84.09
CA ILE A 4 -58.75 79.26 -84.75
C ILE A 4 -58.05 80.45 -84.03
N VAL A 5 -56.72 80.66 -83.86
CA VAL A 5 -55.41 80.06 -84.27
C VAL A 5 -54.25 80.90 -83.68
N VAL A 6 -53.16 80.23 -83.26
CA VAL A 6 -51.70 80.44 -83.52
C VAL A 6 -50.93 81.75 -83.24
N SER A 7 -49.87 81.59 -82.41
CA SER A 7 -48.45 82.07 -82.37
C SER A 7 -47.98 83.50 -82.69
N CYS A 8 -47.00 84.01 -81.91
CA CYS A 8 -45.57 84.21 -82.27
C CYS A 8 -44.77 84.89 -81.13
N ALA A 9 -43.42 84.93 -81.24
CA ALA A 9 -42.44 84.89 -80.14
C ALA A 9 -41.63 86.19 -79.81
N THR A 10 -41.04 86.18 -78.60
CA THR A 10 -39.72 86.71 -78.09
C THR A 10 -39.30 88.19 -78.15
N PHE A 11 -38.81 88.71 -77.00
CA PHE A 11 -37.47 89.34 -76.81
C PHE A 11 -37.05 89.31 -75.31
N LYS A 12 -35.74 89.44 -75.03
CA LYS A 12 -35.02 89.25 -73.74
C LYS A 12 -34.50 90.60 -73.21
N GLU A 13 -34.51 90.83 -71.89
CA GLU A 13 -33.89 92.02 -71.25
C GLU A 13 -33.20 91.69 -69.90
N LEU A 14 -32.23 92.54 -69.52
CA LEU A 14 -31.13 92.34 -68.54
C LEU A 14 -31.51 92.63 -67.06
N GLU A 15 -30.82 91.99 -66.12
CA GLU A 15 -30.89 92.22 -64.66
C GLU A 15 -29.97 93.35 -64.15
N PRO A 16 -30.31 94.03 -63.03
CA PRO A 16 -29.38 94.86 -62.27
C PRO A 16 -29.06 94.34 -60.84
N ASN A 17 -27.85 94.65 -60.36
CA ASN A 17 -27.41 94.60 -58.95
C ASN A 17 -27.77 95.92 -58.23
N PRO A 18 -27.89 96.01 -56.88
CA PRO A 18 -27.44 95.07 -55.85
C PRO A 18 -28.51 94.04 -55.42
N PRO A 19 -28.13 92.89 -54.81
CA PRO A 19 -29.08 91.85 -54.44
C PRO A 19 -29.94 92.26 -53.24
N ILE A 20 -31.25 92.23 -53.42
CA ILE A 20 -32.22 92.24 -52.33
C ILE A 20 -32.22 90.82 -51.74
N ASN A 21 -31.74 90.65 -50.50
CA ASN A 21 -31.93 89.41 -49.74
C ASN A 21 -33.43 89.23 -49.45
N SER A 22 -34.09 88.38 -50.24
CA SER A 22 -35.46 87.93 -49.98
C SER A 22 -35.48 86.97 -48.79
N ALA A 23 -36.46 87.14 -47.91
CA ALA A 23 -36.71 86.32 -46.72
C ALA A 23 -37.24 84.90 -47.04
N GLU A 24 -36.86 84.31 -48.18
CA GLU A 24 -37.38 83.04 -48.70
C GLU A 24 -36.40 81.86 -48.73
N ASN A 25 -35.20 81.99 -48.15
CA ASN A 25 -34.15 80.94 -48.19
C ASN A 25 -33.92 80.24 -46.84
N GLY A 26 -34.97 79.65 -46.24
CA GLY A 26 -34.89 78.84 -45.01
C GLY A 26 -36.10 77.90 -44.85
N PHE A 27 -36.09 76.99 -43.87
CA PHE A 27 -37.20 76.07 -43.63
C PHE A 27 -38.43 76.82 -43.09
N ILE A 28 -39.63 76.40 -43.53
CA ILE A 28 -40.91 76.98 -43.10
C ILE A 28 -41.44 76.20 -41.89
N GLU A 29 -41.66 76.88 -40.76
CA GLU A 29 -42.26 76.24 -39.57
C GLU A 29 -43.77 76.01 -39.77
N LEU A 30 -44.21 74.76 -39.62
CA LEU A 30 -45.61 74.37 -39.52
C LEU A 30 -46.08 74.60 -38.10
N LYS A 31 -46.92 75.62 -37.90
CA LYS A 31 -47.50 75.96 -36.60
C LYS A 31 -48.82 75.22 -36.39
N ASN A 32 -49.08 74.79 -35.15
CA ASN A 32 -50.23 73.94 -34.80
C ASN A 32 -51.58 74.71 -34.75
N ASP A 33 -51.69 75.84 -35.45
CA ASP A 33 -52.87 76.70 -35.50
C ASP A 33 -53.72 76.50 -36.77
N GLN A 34 -53.30 75.60 -37.68
CA GLN A 34 -53.99 75.27 -38.92
C GLN A 34 -54.26 73.76 -39.03
N GLU A 35 -55.48 73.36 -39.41
CA GLU A 35 -55.86 71.93 -39.60
C GLU A 35 -55.28 71.33 -40.89
N LEU A 36 -54.97 72.16 -41.89
CA LEU A 36 -54.42 71.76 -43.18
C LEU A 36 -53.26 72.69 -43.52
N PHE A 37 -52.12 72.11 -43.89
CA PHE A 37 -50.96 72.88 -44.35
C PHE A 37 -50.83 72.81 -45.87
N GLU A 38 -50.84 73.96 -46.53
CA GLU A 38 -50.48 74.05 -47.94
C GLU A 38 -48.96 73.90 -48.09
N LEU A 39 -48.53 72.74 -48.60
CA LEU A 39 -47.14 72.45 -48.88
C LEU A 39 -46.86 72.62 -50.37
N ASN A 40 -45.92 73.50 -50.70
CA ASN A 40 -45.49 73.77 -52.06
C ASN A 40 -44.31 72.85 -52.42
N GLN A 41 -44.28 72.43 -53.68
CA GLN A 41 -43.24 71.58 -54.23
C GLN A 41 -41.85 72.19 -54.00
N ASP A 42 -40.88 71.34 -53.67
CA ASP A 42 -39.47 71.69 -53.47
C ASP A 42 -39.19 72.74 -52.37
N LYS A 43 -40.20 73.15 -51.59
CA LYS A 43 -40.03 73.88 -50.33
C LYS A 43 -39.83 72.90 -49.17
N GLN A 44 -39.13 73.36 -48.13
CA GLN A 44 -38.79 72.56 -46.96
C GLN A 44 -39.53 73.08 -45.73
N TYR A 45 -40.02 72.16 -44.90
CA TYR A 45 -40.87 72.49 -43.76
C TYR A 45 -40.38 71.78 -42.50
N PHE A 46 -40.70 72.33 -41.33
CA PHE A 46 -40.48 71.63 -40.06
C PHE A 46 -41.60 71.88 -39.06
N MET A 47 -41.84 70.92 -38.19
CA MET A 47 -42.74 71.04 -37.05
C MET A 47 -41.96 70.81 -35.77
N LYS A 48 -41.98 71.79 -34.87
CA LYS A 48 -41.41 71.66 -33.53
C LYS A 48 -42.41 70.96 -32.61
N LEU A 49 -41.96 69.88 -31.99
CA LEU A 49 -42.76 68.99 -31.17
C LEU A 49 -42.26 69.06 -29.72
N PRO A 50 -43.17 69.12 -28.74
CA PRO A 50 -42.77 69.20 -27.34
C PRO A 50 -42.08 67.90 -26.88
N ARG A 51 -41.42 67.93 -25.72
CA ARG A 51 -40.94 66.69 -25.09
C ARG A 51 -42.10 65.72 -24.79
N PRO A 52 -41.90 64.39 -24.85
CA PRO A 52 -42.92 63.45 -24.40
C PRO A 52 -43.17 63.58 -22.88
N GLY A 53 -44.36 63.19 -22.44
CA GLY A 53 -44.75 63.26 -21.02
C GLY A 53 -44.01 62.27 -20.11
N SER A 54 -43.42 61.21 -20.66
CA SER A 54 -42.67 60.20 -19.91
C SER A 54 -41.61 59.50 -20.78
N LYS A 55 -40.75 58.71 -20.14
CA LYS A 55 -39.79 57.81 -20.82
C LYS A 55 -40.55 56.71 -21.56
N ASP A 56 -39.93 56.15 -22.59
CA ASP A 56 -40.46 55.01 -23.39
C ASP A 56 -41.76 55.28 -24.14
N PHE A 57 -41.75 56.37 -24.91
CA PHE A 57 -42.79 56.69 -25.87
C PHE A 57 -42.28 56.59 -27.30
N TYR A 58 -43.21 56.35 -28.21
CA TYR A 58 -43.10 56.70 -29.62
C TYR A 58 -43.83 58.00 -29.88
N ILE A 59 -43.33 58.78 -30.83
CA ILE A 59 -44.18 59.72 -31.55
C ILE A 59 -44.65 59.05 -32.84
N VAL A 60 -45.95 59.06 -33.04
CA VAL A 60 -46.61 58.45 -34.19
C VAL A 60 -47.25 59.56 -35.00
N PHE A 61 -46.90 59.65 -36.28
CA PHE A 61 -47.58 60.49 -37.27
C PHE A 61 -48.46 59.63 -38.14
N GLU A 62 -49.70 60.05 -38.29
CA GLU A 62 -50.65 59.54 -39.27
C GLU A 62 -50.75 60.56 -40.39
N ILE A 63 -50.32 60.14 -41.59
CA ILE A 63 -50.21 60.99 -42.77
C ILE A 63 -50.69 60.22 -44.00
N ALA A 64 -51.49 60.83 -44.84
CA ALA A 64 -51.89 60.20 -46.10
C ALA A 64 -50.74 60.28 -47.13
N ASN A 65 -50.44 59.14 -47.77
CA ASN A 65 -49.48 59.05 -48.87
C ASN A 65 -48.07 59.56 -48.50
N LYS A 66 -47.48 58.97 -47.46
CA LYS A 66 -46.12 59.26 -46.96
C LYS A 66 -45.06 59.32 -48.07
N GLU A 67 -45.19 58.52 -49.11
CA GLU A 67 -44.29 58.50 -50.27
C GLU A 67 -44.16 59.87 -50.98
N ASN A 68 -45.13 60.77 -50.82
CA ASN A 68 -45.09 62.13 -51.38
C ASN A 68 -44.15 63.07 -50.62
N TYR A 69 -43.55 62.61 -49.52
CA TYR A 69 -42.72 63.43 -48.64
C TYR A 69 -41.44 62.69 -48.29
N LYS A 70 -40.30 63.39 -48.35
CA LYS A 70 -39.07 62.93 -47.71
C LYS A 70 -38.99 63.56 -46.33
N THR A 71 -39.21 62.77 -45.28
CA THR A 71 -39.28 63.29 -43.90
C THR A 71 -38.34 62.56 -42.96
N TYR A 72 -37.97 63.21 -41.86
CA TYR A 72 -37.22 62.60 -40.77
C TYR A 72 -37.53 63.31 -39.44
N LEU A 73 -37.21 62.67 -38.32
CA LEU A 73 -37.23 63.30 -37.00
C LEU A 73 -35.79 63.55 -36.54
N THR A 74 -35.53 64.69 -35.89
CA THR A 74 -34.24 65.00 -35.26
C THR A 74 -34.43 65.59 -33.85
N ARG A 75 -33.40 65.44 -33.00
CA ARG A 75 -33.34 66.00 -31.63
C ARG A 75 -32.88 67.45 -31.60
N GLN A 76 -32.18 67.90 -32.64
CA GLN A 76 -31.64 69.24 -32.79
C GLN A 76 -31.89 69.72 -34.20
N PHE A 77 -32.34 70.96 -34.33
CA PHE A 77 -32.65 71.56 -35.62
C PHE A 77 -32.26 73.04 -35.58
N ASP A 78 -31.29 73.41 -36.43
CA ASP A 78 -30.72 74.74 -36.56
C ASP A 78 -30.99 75.30 -37.96
N ASP A 79 -32.21 75.10 -38.46
CA ASP A 79 -32.62 75.52 -39.81
C ASP A 79 -31.78 74.84 -40.92
N GLY A 80 -31.30 73.61 -40.64
CA GLY A 80 -30.55 72.76 -41.58
C GLY A 80 -29.08 73.15 -41.78
N LYS A 81 -28.51 74.01 -40.93
CA LYS A 81 -27.14 74.53 -41.07
C LYS A 81 -26.07 73.64 -40.40
N GLY A 82 -26.47 72.75 -39.50
CA GLY A 82 -25.60 71.87 -38.73
C GLY A 82 -25.72 70.39 -39.12
N GLU A 83 -25.08 69.51 -38.36
CA GLU A 83 -25.13 68.07 -38.58
C GLU A 83 -26.54 67.51 -38.28
N ILE A 84 -27.16 66.89 -39.29
CA ILE A 84 -28.51 66.32 -39.17
C ILE A 84 -28.43 64.86 -38.72
N ILE A 85 -28.69 64.62 -37.44
CA ILE A 85 -28.81 63.27 -36.87
C ILE A 85 -30.28 62.81 -36.96
N LYS A 86 -30.56 61.95 -37.93
CA LYS A 86 -31.92 61.42 -38.16
C LYS A 86 -32.24 60.29 -37.19
N ILE A 87 -33.41 60.37 -36.59
CA ILE A 87 -34.03 59.25 -35.87
C ILE A 87 -34.72 58.37 -36.92
N GLU A 88 -34.44 57.07 -36.87
CA GLU A 88 -35.00 56.10 -37.79
C GLU A 88 -36.53 55.95 -37.59
N ASP A 89 -37.24 55.88 -38.71
CA ASP A 89 -38.65 55.55 -38.73
C ASP A 89 -38.85 54.02 -38.68
N LEU A 90 -39.43 53.55 -37.58
CA LEU A 90 -39.69 52.13 -37.33
C LEU A 90 -40.82 51.54 -38.19
N GLN A 91 -41.48 52.38 -39.01
CA GLN A 91 -42.52 51.99 -39.94
C GLN A 91 -42.22 52.50 -41.35
N ALA A 92 -40.95 52.49 -41.78
CA ALA A 92 -40.50 52.98 -43.09
C ALA A 92 -41.37 52.50 -44.27
N GLN A 93 -41.81 51.23 -44.26
CA GLN A 93 -42.63 50.62 -45.33
C GLN A 93 -44.14 50.91 -45.24
N ASN A 94 -44.63 51.51 -44.16
CA ASN A 94 -46.03 51.89 -44.01
C ASN A 94 -46.28 53.25 -44.68
N ASN A 95 -47.15 53.31 -45.69
CA ASN A 95 -47.43 54.55 -46.44
C ASN A 95 -48.37 55.52 -45.68
N GLN A 96 -48.88 55.13 -44.51
CA GLN A 96 -49.83 55.91 -43.72
C GLN A 96 -49.33 56.26 -42.31
N LEU A 97 -48.29 55.58 -41.83
CA LEU A 97 -47.74 55.77 -40.49
C LEU A 97 -46.23 56.03 -40.53
N ILE A 98 -45.80 56.96 -39.67
CA ILE A 98 -44.40 57.24 -39.38
C ILE A 98 -44.22 57.15 -37.88
N VAL A 99 -43.26 56.36 -37.40
CA VAL A 99 -43.10 56.06 -35.97
C VAL A 99 -41.66 56.22 -35.55
N PHE A 100 -41.41 57.16 -34.64
CA PHE A 100 -40.05 57.42 -34.16
C PHE A 100 -39.93 57.18 -32.66
N PRO A 101 -38.85 56.52 -32.18
CA PRO A 101 -38.52 56.47 -30.77
C PRO A 101 -38.13 57.86 -30.25
N VAL A 102 -38.74 58.28 -29.15
CA VAL A 102 -38.45 59.57 -28.51
C VAL A 102 -37.92 59.38 -27.09
N ASP A 103 -37.07 60.32 -26.69
CA ASP A 103 -36.42 60.38 -25.37
C ASP A 103 -36.96 61.58 -24.60
N ALA A 104 -37.44 61.34 -23.38
CA ALA A 104 -37.97 62.36 -22.48
C ALA A 104 -36.92 63.37 -21.99
N GLN A 105 -35.63 63.07 -22.13
CA GLN A 105 -34.55 64.01 -21.81
C GLN A 105 -34.37 65.10 -22.89
N VAL A 106 -34.93 64.91 -24.09
CA VAL A 106 -34.81 65.86 -25.19
C VAL A 106 -35.92 66.92 -25.07
N PRO A 107 -35.59 68.23 -24.95
CA PRO A 107 -36.58 69.28 -24.71
C PRO A 107 -37.59 69.47 -25.84
N SER A 108 -37.18 69.23 -27.08
CA SER A 108 -38.04 69.34 -28.26
C SER A 108 -37.50 68.43 -29.37
N PHE A 109 -38.43 67.86 -30.13
CA PHE A 109 -38.11 67.15 -31.37
C PHE A 109 -38.55 67.98 -32.56
N TYR A 110 -37.92 67.75 -33.71
CA TYR A 110 -38.25 68.46 -34.94
C TYR A 110 -38.56 67.41 -35.99
N TRP A 111 -39.82 67.38 -36.44
CA TRP A 111 -40.20 66.61 -37.62
C TRP A 111 -40.00 67.48 -38.83
N VAL A 112 -39.08 67.06 -39.69
CA VAL A 112 -38.62 67.84 -40.84
C VAL A 112 -39.11 67.18 -42.11
N ILE A 113 -39.75 67.96 -42.97
CA ILE A 113 -40.08 67.61 -44.34
C ILE A 113 -38.99 68.23 -45.22
N ASP A 114 -37.99 67.39 -45.54
CA ASP A 114 -36.80 67.74 -46.32
C ASP A 114 -37.14 67.99 -47.79
N ARG A 115 -38.18 67.33 -48.30
CA ARG A 115 -38.66 67.50 -49.67
C ARG A 115 -40.15 67.17 -49.81
N VAL A 116 -40.86 68.02 -50.54
CA VAL A 116 -42.24 67.82 -51.01
C VAL A 116 -42.19 67.58 -52.52
N PHE A 117 -42.68 66.43 -52.99
CA PHE A 117 -42.55 66.04 -54.41
C PHE A 117 -43.57 66.71 -55.36
N SER A 118 -44.66 67.27 -54.83
CA SER A 118 -45.69 68.03 -55.58
C SER A 118 -46.53 68.89 -54.63
N ASP A 119 -47.13 69.98 -55.10
CA ASP A 119 -48.04 70.81 -54.29
C ASP A 119 -49.17 69.97 -53.67
N LYS A 120 -49.33 70.02 -52.35
CA LYS A 120 -50.30 69.19 -51.60
C LYS A 120 -50.79 69.87 -50.33
N LEU A 121 -52.01 69.52 -49.96
CA LEU A 121 -52.52 69.76 -48.60
C LEU A 121 -52.06 68.63 -47.69
N LEU A 122 -51.25 68.96 -46.68
CA LEU A 122 -50.86 68.05 -45.63
C LEU A 122 -51.91 68.06 -44.52
N ASN A 123 -52.53 66.91 -44.29
CA ASN A 123 -53.24 66.59 -43.06
C ASN A 123 -52.39 65.61 -42.27
N VAL A 124 -51.94 66.02 -41.09
CA VAL A 124 -51.11 65.21 -40.21
C VAL A 124 -51.71 65.19 -38.82
N LYS A 125 -51.91 63.99 -38.28
CA LYS A 125 -52.20 63.81 -36.85
C LYS A 125 -50.96 63.23 -36.21
N TYR A 126 -50.53 63.80 -35.09
CA TYR A 126 -49.46 63.20 -34.30
C TYR A 126 -49.92 62.94 -32.88
N ARG A 127 -49.38 61.88 -32.29
CA ARG A 127 -49.59 61.56 -30.88
C ARG A 127 -48.37 60.90 -30.27
N TYR A 128 -48.20 61.10 -28.96
CA TYR A 128 -47.28 60.32 -28.16
C TYR A 128 -48.00 59.06 -27.66
N VAL A 129 -47.42 57.88 -27.92
CA VAL A 129 -47.96 56.59 -27.46
C VAL A 129 -46.87 55.83 -26.68
N PRO A 130 -47.17 55.22 -25.52
CA PRO A 130 -46.22 54.36 -24.84
C PRO A 130 -45.74 53.22 -25.74
N LYS A 131 -44.44 52.89 -25.72
CA LYS A 131 -43.85 51.84 -26.57
C LYS A 131 -44.59 50.51 -26.43
N TRP A 132 -44.82 50.06 -25.19
CA TRP A 132 -45.53 48.80 -24.91
C TRP A 132 -46.92 48.73 -25.54
N ARG A 133 -47.66 49.86 -25.51
CA ARG A 133 -49.04 49.93 -26.00
C ARG A 133 -49.05 49.84 -27.52
N PHE A 134 -48.17 50.59 -28.17
CA PHE A 134 -48.02 50.54 -29.62
C PHE A 134 -47.59 49.15 -30.09
N THR A 135 -46.63 48.52 -29.43
CA THR A 135 -46.18 47.16 -29.77
C THR A 135 -47.31 46.13 -29.55
N TYR A 136 -48.01 46.19 -28.41
CA TYR A 136 -49.11 45.27 -28.13
C TYR A 136 -50.29 45.43 -29.10
N GLU A 137 -50.75 46.65 -29.36
CA GLU A 137 -51.90 46.88 -30.26
C GLU A 137 -51.62 46.37 -31.68
N ASN A 138 -50.38 46.49 -32.17
CA ASN A 138 -49.99 45.99 -33.49
C ASN A 138 -49.77 44.47 -33.55
N GLU A 139 -49.41 43.81 -32.44
CA GLU A 139 -49.14 42.37 -32.42
C GLU A 139 -50.31 41.52 -31.87
N SER A 140 -51.20 42.12 -31.08
CA SER A 140 -52.23 41.42 -30.28
C SER A 140 -53.08 40.45 -31.11
N GLN A 141 -53.52 40.85 -32.30
CA GLN A 141 -54.32 40.00 -33.18
C GLN A 141 -53.51 38.81 -33.71
N SER A 142 -52.26 39.03 -34.13
CA SER A 142 -51.36 37.96 -34.58
C SER A 142 -51.07 36.94 -33.47
N LEU A 143 -50.86 37.42 -32.24
CA LEU A 143 -50.65 36.56 -31.07
C LEU A 143 -51.93 35.75 -30.76
N LYS A 144 -53.11 36.38 -30.81
CA LYS A 144 -54.41 35.70 -30.64
C LYS A 144 -54.63 34.64 -31.72
N ASP A 145 -54.37 34.94 -32.98
CA ASP A 145 -54.52 34.03 -34.11
C ASP A 145 -53.56 32.84 -33.98
N LYS A 146 -52.33 33.07 -33.52
CA LYS A 146 -51.36 32.01 -33.27
C LYS A 146 -51.80 31.07 -32.15
N LEU A 147 -52.32 31.60 -31.05
CA LEU A 147 -52.91 30.76 -29.99
C LEU A 147 -54.15 30.01 -30.48
N GLN A 148 -55.01 30.64 -31.26
CA GLN A 148 -56.21 30.01 -31.80
C GLN A 148 -55.87 28.87 -32.78
N LYS A 149 -54.91 29.09 -33.69
CA LYS A 149 -54.45 28.09 -34.66
C LYS A 149 -53.84 26.86 -33.98
N HIS A 150 -53.10 27.08 -32.89
CA HIS A 150 -52.45 26.01 -32.13
C HIS A 150 -53.25 25.57 -30.90
N ALA A 151 -54.51 26.00 -30.79
CA ALA A 151 -55.38 25.65 -29.68
C ALA A 151 -55.46 24.13 -29.50
N ILE A 152 -55.65 23.74 -28.25
CA ILE A 152 -55.81 22.35 -27.88
C ILE A 152 -57.30 22.09 -27.84
N ASP A 153 -57.74 21.12 -28.63
CA ASP A 153 -59.12 20.68 -28.60
C ASP A 153 -59.42 20.02 -27.24
N GLU A 154 -60.37 20.58 -26.51
CA GLU A 154 -60.74 20.10 -25.18
C GLU A 154 -61.42 18.72 -25.22
N SER A 155 -62.00 18.35 -26.37
CA SER A 155 -62.59 17.02 -26.56
C SER A 155 -61.56 15.90 -26.45
N VAL A 156 -60.29 16.20 -26.74
CA VAL A 156 -59.17 15.27 -26.58
C VAL A 156 -58.99 14.85 -25.12
N PHE A 157 -59.34 15.69 -24.15
CA PHE A 157 -59.26 15.35 -22.71
C PHE A 157 -60.50 14.63 -22.19
N ASN A 158 -61.67 14.92 -22.77
CA ASN A 158 -62.96 14.40 -22.29
C ASN A 158 -63.32 13.03 -22.92
N GLY A 159 -62.64 12.62 -24.00
CA GLY A 159 -62.93 11.41 -24.78
C GLY A 159 -62.17 10.14 -24.40
N PHE A 160 -61.40 10.12 -23.30
CA PHE A 160 -60.51 8.98 -23.00
C PHE A 160 -61.23 7.71 -22.48
N SER A 161 -62.53 7.77 -22.18
CA SER A 161 -63.32 6.57 -21.85
C SER A 161 -63.51 5.72 -23.11
N GLY A 162 -62.82 4.58 -23.19
CA GLY A 162 -62.83 3.69 -24.37
C GLY A 162 -61.82 4.04 -25.47
N PHE A 163 -60.83 4.89 -25.16
CA PHE A 163 -59.74 5.24 -26.08
C PHE A 163 -58.88 4.02 -26.44
N ASP A 164 -58.76 3.73 -27.75
CA ASP A 164 -57.85 2.71 -28.26
C ASP A 164 -56.39 3.21 -28.23
N TYR A 165 -55.81 3.15 -27.04
CA TYR A 165 -54.41 3.51 -26.82
C TYR A 165 -53.44 2.57 -27.56
N MET A 166 -53.85 1.36 -27.94
CA MET A 166 -53.00 0.43 -28.67
C MET A 166 -52.88 0.84 -30.15
N GLY A 167 -54.00 1.19 -30.78
CA GLY A 167 -54.06 1.71 -32.15
C GLY A 167 -53.54 3.14 -32.31
N PHE A 168 -53.36 3.89 -31.21
CA PHE A 168 -53.01 5.31 -31.27
C PHE A 168 -51.62 5.61 -31.86
N ASP A 169 -51.54 6.62 -32.74
CA ASP A 169 -50.29 7.12 -33.30
C ASP A 169 -49.63 8.17 -32.39
N TYR A 170 -48.95 7.66 -31.37
CA TYR A 170 -48.16 8.48 -30.44
C TYR A 170 -47.08 9.29 -31.14
N LYS A 171 -46.44 8.74 -32.18
CA LYS A 171 -45.32 9.42 -32.85
C LYS A 171 -45.78 10.70 -33.52
N THR A 172 -46.84 10.62 -34.33
CA THR A 172 -47.40 11.80 -35.00
C THR A 172 -47.94 12.81 -34.00
N THR A 173 -48.58 12.33 -32.92
CA THR A 173 -49.17 13.21 -31.92
C THR A 173 -48.11 13.92 -31.07
N PHE A 174 -47.05 13.23 -30.63
CA PHE A 174 -45.93 13.88 -29.93
C PHE A 174 -45.27 14.94 -30.80
N ASN A 175 -45.06 14.66 -32.10
CA ASN A 175 -44.53 15.67 -33.03
C ASN A 175 -45.44 16.91 -33.12
N SER A 176 -46.76 16.71 -33.16
CA SER A 176 -47.74 17.81 -33.15
C SER A 176 -47.68 18.62 -31.84
N ILE A 177 -47.57 17.94 -30.69
CA ILE A 177 -47.42 18.59 -29.38
C ILE A 177 -46.14 19.42 -29.35
N THR A 178 -45.02 18.90 -29.83
CA THR A 178 -43.75 19.64 -29.90
C THR A 178 -43.90 20.91 -30.75
N GLN A 179 -44.57 20.82 -31.90
CA GLN A 179 -44.84 21.98 -32.75
C GLN A 179 -45.73 23.03 -32.05
N LYS A 180 -46.81 22.59 -31.39
CA LYS A 180 -47.69 23.49 -30.61
C LYS A 180 -46.93 24.15 -29.45
N SER A 181 -46.08 23.40 -28.76
CA SER A 181 -45.27 23.92 -27.65
C SER A 181 -44.28 24.98 -28.12
N ALA A 182 -43.65 24.79 -29.29
CA ALA A 182 -42.77 25.80 -29.89
C ALA A 182 -43.55 27.08 -30.23
N ALA A 183 -44.74 26.94 -30.83
CA ALA A 183 -45.59 28.09 -31.15
C ALA A 183 -46.02 28.87 -29.89
N PHE A 184 -46.41 28.19 -28.81
CA PHE A 184 -46.73 28.84 -27.53
C PHE A 184 -45.51 29.52 -26.90
N LYS A 185 -44.32 28.93 -27.03
CA LYS A 185 -43.08 29.55 -26.54
C LYS A 185 -42.77 30.85 -27.27
N GLU A 186 -43.00 30.91 -28.58
CA GLU A 186 -42.83 32.14 -29.35
C GLU A 186 -43.81 33.24 -28.90
N VAL A 187 -45.07 32.89 -28.60
CA VAL A 187 -46.05 33.83 -28.04
C VAL A 187 -45.61 34.30 -26.64
N GLU A 188 -45.15 33.38 -25.79
CA GLU A 188 -44.64 33.71 -24.44
C GLU A 188 -43.46 34.69 -24.51
N THR A 189 -42.50 34.45 -25.39
CA THR A 189 -41.35 35.35 -25.60
C THR A 189 -41.82 36.75 -25.98
N LYS A 190 -42.75 36.86 -26.94
CA LYS A 190 -43.30 38.17 -27.37
C LYS A 190 -44.09 38.87 -26.26
N MET A 191 -44.89 38.12 -25.50
CA MET A 191 -45.63 38.65 -24.35
C MET A 191 -44.68 39.17 -23.26
N ASN A 192 -43.55 38.49 -23.02
CA ASN A 192 -42.53 38.93 -22.06
C ASN A 192 -41.75 40.16 -22.56
N GLU A 193 -41.44 40.23 -23.86
CA GLU A 193 -40.86 41.44 -24.47
C GLU A 193 -41.77 42.65 -24.26
N ILE A 194 -43.08 42.50 -24.52
CA ILE A 194 -44.07 43.55 -24.30
C ILE A 194 -44.16 43.92 -22.82
N ALA A 195 -44.18 42.93 -21.90
CA ALA A 195 -44.18 43.18 -20.46
C ALA A 195 -42.95 43.99 -19.99
N SER A 196 -41.78 43.76 -20.59
CA SER A 196 -40.56 44.49 -20.23
C SER A 196 -40.63 45.99 -20.55
N LEU A 197 -41.52 46.40 -21.45
CA LEU A 197 -41.75 47.78 -21.85
C LEU A 197 -42.87 48.46 -21.02
N MET A 198 -43.61 47.70 -20.21
CA MET A 198 -44.72 48.21 -19.41
C MET A 198 -44.21 48.93 -18.16
N PRO A 199 -44.58 50.20 -17.91
CA PRO A 199 -44.25 50.88 -16.66
C PRO A 199 -44.99 50.26 -15.45
N ALA A 200 -44.47 50.48 -14.25
CA ALA A 200 -45.01 49.87 -13.02
C ALA A 200 -46.37 50.43 -12.58
N ASP A 201 -46.74 51.62 -13.06
CA ASP A 201 -47.88 52.42 -12.62
C ASP A 201 -49.03 52.51 -13.64
N ILE A 202 -49.11 51.58 -14.61
CA ILE A 202 -50.20 51.57 -15.60
C ILE A 202 -51.56 51.35 -14.90
N PRO A 203 -52.61 52.14 -15.24
CA PRO A 203 -53.96 51.91 -14.74
C PRO A 203 -54.46 50.49 -15.04
N LYS A 204 -54.85 49.75 -14.00
CA LYS A 204 -55.32 48.35 -14.14
C LYS A 204 -56.61 48.21 -14.95
N ASN A 205 -57.36 49.30 -15.12
CA ASN A 205 -58.60 49.37 -15.89
C ASN A 205 -58.37 49.80 -17.36
N ASP A 206 -57.12 50.00 -17.80
CA ASP A 206 -56.84 50.25 -19.23
C ASP A 206 -57.20 49.00 -20.05
N ALA A 207 -57.96 49.20 -21.14
CA ALA A 207 -58.48 48.12 -21.97
C ALA A 207 -57.37 47.24 -22.59
N ALA A 208 -56.23 47.82 -22.96
CA ALA A 208 -55.12 47.07 -23.54
C ALA A 208 -54.40 46.23 -22.47
N VAL A 209 -54.32 46.72 -21.23
CA VAL A 209 -53.79 45.94 -20.08
C VAL A 209 -54.72 44.78 -19.73
N ILE A 210 -56.03 45.00 -19.74
CA ILE A 210 -57.02 43.93 -19.51
C ILE A 210 -56.88 42.85 -20.59
N ASP A 211 -56.83 43.25 -21.87
CA ASP A 211 -56.68 42.32 -22.99
C ASP A 211 -55.34 41.56 -22.95
N TYR A 212 -54.24 42.24 -22.61
CA TYR A 212 -52.93 41.60 -22.41
C TYR A 212 -52.99 40.54 -21.31
N ASN A 213 -53.56 40.88 -20.15
CA ASN A 213 -53.67 39.96 -19.02
C ASN A 213 -54.56 38.76 -19.34
N GLN A 214 -55.65 38.97 -20.09
CA GLN A 214 -56.51 37.88 -20.58
C GLN A 214 -55.76 36.96 -21.54
N LEU A 215 -54.99 37.52 -22.47
CA LEU A 215 -54.18 36.75 -23.41
C LEU A 215 -53.09 35.95 -22.69
N ASN A 216 -52.42 36.55 -21.70
CA ASN A 216 -51.40 35.89 -20.90
C ASN A 216 -51.99 34.76 -20.05
N THR A 217 -53.16 34.98 -19.45
CA THR A 217 -53.91 33.96 -18.69
C THR A 217 -54.31 32.80 -19.60
N ARG A 218 -54.77 33.10 -20.82
CA ARG A 218 -55.09 32.08 -21.83
C ARG A 218 -53.86 31.28 -22.23
N LEU A 219 -52.74 31.93 -22.56
CA LEU A 219 -51.47 31.28 -22.89
C LEU A 219 -51.02 30.33 -21.77
N ALA A 220 -51.01 30.79 -20.52
CA ALA A 220 -50.65 29.97 -19.37
C ALA A 220 -51.58 28.75 -19.23
N GLY A 221 -52.88 28.94 -19.46
CA GLY A 221 -53.86 27.86 -19.52
C GLY A 221 -53.57 26.84 -20.62
N ASP A 222 -53.28 27.30 -21.83
CA ASP A 222 -52.97 26.45 -22.99
C ASP A 222 -51.67 25.66 -22.81
N VAL A 223 -50.60 26.29 -22.30
CA VAL A 223 -49.33 25.61 -21.98
C VAL A 223 -49.55 24.53 -20.92
N LYS A 224 -50.30 24.85 -19.85
CA LYS A 224 -50.62 23.88 -18.79
C LYS A 224 -51.47 22.71 -19.33
N ARG A 225 -52.38 22.96 -20.26
CA ARG A 225 -53.16 21.90 -20.93
C ARG A 225 -52.28 21.02 -21.81
N LEU A 226 -51.38 21.63 -22.59
CA LEU A 226 -50.49 20.88 -23.49
C LEU A 226 -49.57 19.94 -22.73
N SER A 227 -48.98 20.40 -21.63
CA SER A 227 -48.08 19.60 -20.81
C SER A 227 -48.82 18.45 -20.13
N LYS A 228 -50.04 18.68 -19.63
CA LYS A 228 -50.91 17.60 -19.13
C LYS A 228 -51.21 16.55 -20.19
N TYR A 229 -51.55 16.97 -21.41
CA TYR A 229 -51.82 16.03 -22.50
C TYR A 229 -50.59 15.21 -22.88
N ALA A 230 -49.45 15.87 -23.03
CA ALA A 230 -48.18 15.21 -23.33
C ALA A 230 -47.84 14.14 -22.28
N TYR A 231 -47.93 14.49 -20.99
CA TYR A 231 -47.65 13.56 -19.90
C TYR A 231 -48.61 12.36 -19.88
N LEU A 232 -49.90 12.60 -20.13
CA LEU A 232 -50.88 11.52 -20.24
C LEU A 232 -50.56 10.56 -21.40
N LEU A 233 -50.19 11.09 -22.56
CA LEU A 233 -49.77 10.28 -23.70
C LEU A 233 -48.50 9.51 -23.41
N GLU A 234 -47.54 10.08 -22.69
CA GLU A 234 -46.33 9.36 -22.28
C GLU A 234 -46.68 8.14 -21.43
N VAL A 235 -47.58 8.30 -20.46
CA VAL A 235 -48.06 7.19 -19.60
C VAL A 235 -48.72 6.10 -20.43
N PHE A 236 -49.65 6.45 -21.33
CA PHE A 236 -50.29 5.44 -22.19
C PHE A 236 -49.32 4.80 -23.19
N ASN A 237 -48.37 5.57 -23.72
CA ASN A 237 -47.34 5.04 -24.61
C ASN A 237 -46.48 4.00 -23.90
N LYS A 238 -46.20 4.14 -22.60
CA LYS A 238 -45.49 3.10 -21.82
C LYS A 238 -46.25 1.77 -21.81
N PHE A 239 -47.58 1.77 -21.73
CA PHE A 239 -48.36 0.52 -21.85
C PHE A 239 -48.22 -0.11 -23.24
N LYS A 240 -48.19 0.70 -24.31
CA LYS A 240 -48.02 0.22 -25.69
C LYS A 240 -46.61 -0.30 -25.96
N THR A 241 -45.57 0.46 -25.61
CA THR A 241 -44.17 0.10 -25.91
C THR A 241 -43.69 -1.11 -25.12
N THR A 242 -44.28 -1.36 -23.95
CA THR A 242 -43.90 -2.48 -23.08
C THR A 242 -44.83 -3.69 -23.23
N GLN A 243 -45.84 -3.65 -24.11
CA GLN A 243 -46.90 -4.65 -24.18
C GLN A 243 -46.41 -6.12 -24.28
N ASN A 244 -45.27 -6.35 -24.94
CA ASN A 244 -44.71 -7.69 -25.18
C ASN A 244 -43.54 -8.04 -24.24
N SER A 245 -43.30 -7.24 -23.19
CA SER A 245 -42.24 -7.50 -22.22
C SER A 245 -42.64 -7.03 -20.82
N GLU A 246 -42.81 -7.99 -19.91
CA GLU A 246 -43.06 -7.73 -18.49
C GLU A 246 -41.86 -7.03 -17.84
N LEU A 247 -40.63 -7.42 -18.20
CA LEU A 247 -39.41 -6.78 -17.72
C LEU A 247 -39.32 -5.31 -18.14
N ALA A 248 -39.57 -5.00 -19.42
CA ALA A 248 -39.59 -3.60 -19.88
C ALA A 248 -40.68 -2.79 -19.16
N PHE A 249 -41.83 -3.41 -18.86
CA PHE A 249 -42.88 -2.75 -18.09
C PHE A 249 -42.46 -2.48 -16.63
N ILE A 250 -41.79 -3.42 -15.96
CA ILE A 250 -41.22 -3.21 -14.61
C ILE A 250 -40.30 -1.97 -14.62
N ASN A 251 -39.34 -1.94 -15.55
CA ASN A 251 -38.33 -0.87 -15.62
C ASN A 251 -38.91 0.51 -15.98
N GLU A 252 -40.06 0.55 -16.65
CA GLU A 252 -40.72 1.79 -17.09
C GLU A 252 -41.92 2.16 -16.21
N SER A 253 -42.18 1.40 -15.14
CA SER A 253 -43.37 1.57 -14.30
C SER A 253 -43.34 2.82 -13.43
N SER A 254 -42.16 3.38 -13.16
CA SER A 254 -41.95 4.61 -12.38
C SER A 254 -42.81 5.78 -12.88
N LYS A 255 -42.86 5.99 -14.20
CA LYS A 255 -43.66 7.05 -14.83
C LYS A 255 -45.16 6.89 -14.56
N ILE A 256 -45.63 5.65 -14.44
CA ILE A 256 -47.04 5.32 -14.16
C ILE A 256 -47.33 5.51 -12.67
N VAL A 257 -46.39 5.13 -11.80
CA VAL A 257 -46.44 5.40 -10.36
C VAL A 257 -46.52 6.90 -10.10
N ASP A 258 -45.68 7.70 -10.75
CA ASP A 258 -45.66 9.16 -10.64
C ASP A 258 -47.01 9.77 -11.04
N PHE A 259 -47.61 9.28 -12.13
CA PHE A 259 -48.92 9.74 -12.60
C PHE A 259 -50.01 9.45 -11.57
N LEU A 260 -50.08 8.22 -11.06
CA LEU A 260 -51.13 7.82 -10.11
C LEU A 260 -50.96 8.45 -8.73
N SER A 261 -49.72 8.76 -8.33
CA SER A 261 -49.39 9.47 -7.09
C SER A 261 -49.83 10.93 -7.15
N ASN A 262 -49.64 11.60 -8.30
CA ASN A 262 -49.90 13.03 -8.48
C ASN A 262 -51.24 13.36 -9.15
N LYS A 263 -52.15 12.38 -9.28
CA LYS A 263 -53.42 12.51 -10.01
C LYS A 263 -54.28 13.72 -9.61
N GLU A 264 -54.27 14.11 -8.33
CA GLU A 264 -55.04 15.25 -7.80
C GLU A 264 -54.41 16.59 -8.19
N GLY A 265 -53.07 16.69 -8.18
CA GLY A 265 -52.34 17.91 -8.58
C GLY A 265 -52.53 18.25 -10.06
N TYR A 266 -52.82 17.26 -10.90
CA TYR A 266 -53.06 17.45 -12.33
C TYR A 266 -54.55 17.62 -12.71
N ASN A 267 -55.50 17.41 -11.79
CA ASN A 267 -56.95 17.52 -12.05
C ASN A 267 -57.39 16.76 -13.32
N TYR A 268 -56.98 15.49 -13.45
CA TYR A 268 -57.44 14.60 -14.52
C TYR A 268 -58.83 14.06 -14.22
N ASP A 269 -59.61 13.76 -15.27
CA ASP A 269 -60.91 13.10 -15.14
C ASP A 269 -60.76 11.73 -14.46
N ALA A 270 -61.71 11.38 -13.59
CA ALA A 270 -61.76 10.09 -12.90
C ALA A 270 -61.77 8.90 -13.89
N ALA A 271 -62.39 9.04 -15.07
CA ALA A 271 -62.40 8.03 -16.12
C ALA A 271 -60.98 7.71 -16.62
N ILE A 272 -60.13 8.73 -16.82
CA ILE A 272 -58.73 8.56 -17.24
C ILE A 272 -57.95 7.81 -16.17
N VAL A 273 -58.07 8.27 -14.91
CA VAL A 273 -57.39 7.64 -13.78
C VAL A 273 -57.82 6.18 -13.65
N ASN A 274 -59.11 5.89 -13.80
CA ASN A 274 -59.64 4.52 -13.72
C ASN A 274 -59.15 3.63 -14.86
N GLU A 275 -59.01 4.15 -16.09
CA GLU A 275 -58.44 3.38 -17.21
C GLU A 275 -56.96 3.08 -16.97
N VAL A 276 -56.15 4.05 -16.52
CA VAL A 276 -54.74 3.80 -16.16
C VAL A 276 -54.65 2.73 -15.06
N LYS A 277 -55.48 2.82 -14.02
CA LYS A 277 -55.53 1.78 -12.97
C LYS A 277 -55.90 0.41 -13.54
N LYS A 278 -56.88 0.33 -14.43
CA LYS A 278 -57.31 -0.92 -15.07
C LYS A 278 -56.18 -1.55 -15.89
N LEU A 279 -55.49 -0.76 -16.71
CA LEU A 279 -54.33 -1.23 -17.48
C LEU A 279 -53.19 -1.66 -16.57
N SER A 280 -52.87 -0.88 -15.52
CA SER A 280 -51.89 -1.27 -14.51
C SER A 280 -52.23 -2.62 -13.87
N LYS A 281 -53.49 -2.87 -13.49
CA LYS A 281 -53.92 -4.18 -12.93
C LYS A 281 -53.69 -5.34 -13.89
N GLN A 282 -54.04 -5.16 -15.17
CA GLN A 282 -53.84 -6.19 -16.19
C GLN A 282 -52.35 -6.51 -16.37
N ARG A 283 -51.50 -5.48 -16.45
CA ARG A 283 -50.05 -5.64 -16.56
C ARG A 283 -49.43 -6.25 -15.31
N LEU A 284 -49.86 -5.82 -14.12
CA LEU A 284 -49.39 -6.36 -12.83
C LEU A 284 -49.68 -7.85 -12.69
N GLN A 285 -50.80 -8.35 -13.23
CA GLN A 285 -51.08 -9.78 -13.26
C GLN A 285 -50.06 -10.58 -14.08
N ALA A 286 -49.64 -10.05 -15.23
CA ALA A 286 -48.59 -10.66 -16.05
C ALA A 286 -47.21 -10.55 -15.38
N VAL A 287 -46.87 -9.38 -14.83
CA VAL A 287 -45.63 -9.14 -14.06
C VAL A 287 -45.50 -10.08 -12.88
N GLN A 288 -46.57 -10.26 -12.10
CA GLN A 288 -46.58 -11.18 -10.97
C GLN A 288 -46.20 -12.60 -11.42
N ARG A 289 -46.85 -13.11 -12.47
CA ARG A 289 -46.55 -14.46 -13.02
C ARG A 289 -45.14 -14.55 -13.58
N TYR A 290 -44.67 -13.49 -14.25
CA TYR A 290 -43.31 -13.40 -14.78
C TYR A 290 -42.27 -13.51 -13.67
N ILE A 291 -42.38 -12.69 -12.62
CA ILE A 291 -41.46 -12.72 -11.47
C ILE A 291 -41.55 -14.10 -10.78
N GLU A 292 -42.75 -14.62 -10.52
CA GLU A 292 -42.90 -15.95 -9.89
C GLU A 292 -42.23 -17.08 -10.68
N ASN A 293 -42.36 -17.07 -12.01
CA ASN A 293 -41.73 -18.06 -12.88
C ASN A 293 -40.21 -17.89 -12.93
N ASP A 294 -39.71 -16.65 -12.99
CA ASP A 294 -38.28 -16.38 -12.96
C ASP A 294 -37.64 -16.82 -11.64
N LEU A 295 -38.25 -16.46 -10.50
CA LEU A 295 -37.81 -16.90 -9.18
C LEU A 295 -37.83 -18.43 -9.03
N ARG A 296 -38.84 -19.11 -9.60
CA ARG A 296 -38.95 -20.58 -9.59
C ARG A 296 -37.86 -21.24 -10.40
N ASN A 297 -37.52 -20.67 -11.55
CA ASN A 297 -36.51 -21.22 -12.47
C ASN A 297 -35.08 -20.79 -12.14
N LYS A 298 -34.90 -19.81 -11.25
CA LYS A 298 -33.59 -19.34 -10.80
C LYS A 298 -32.79 -20.46 -10.16
N SER A 299 -31.69 -20.83 -10.80
CA SER A 299 -30.79 -21.92 -10.41
C SER A 299 -29.45 -21.43 -9.83
N THR A 300 -29.31 -20.13 -9.59
CA THR A 300 -28.07 -19.50 -9.13
C THR A 300 -28.31 -18.66 -7.87
N VAL A 301 -27.23 -18.42 -7.12
CA VAL A 301 -27.19 -17.48 -5.99
C VAL A 301 -26.61 -16.15 -6.47
N SER A 302 -27.31 -15.49 -7.39
CA SER A 302 -26.95 -14.16 -7.91
C SER A 302 -28.04 -13.15 -7.56
N PRO A 303 -27.75 -11.83 -7.56
CA PRO A 303 -28.75 -10.82 -7.23
C PRO A 303 -29.98 -10.92 -8.15
N ILE A 304 -31.14 -10.57 -7.60
CA ILE A 304 -32.39 -10.43 -8.33
C ILE A 304 -32.59 -8.94 -8.60
N ASP A 305 -32.49 -8.55 -9.88
CA ASP A 305 -32.47 -7.15 -10.31
C ASP A 305 -33.81 -6.77 -10.94
N TYR A 306 -34.77 -6.43 -10.09
CA TYR A 306 -36.06 -5.88 -10.47
C TYR A 306 -36.32 -4.62 -9.65
N ASP A 307 -36.91 -3.61 -10.28
CA ASP A 307 -37.47 -2.46 -9.56
C ASP A 307 -38.80 -2.85 -8.88
N ILE A 308 -38.68 -3.74 -7.89
CA ILE A 308 -39.81 -4.31 -7.17
C ILE A 308 -40.50 -3.26 -6.28
N ASP A 309 -39.79 -2.19 -5.91
CA ASP A 309 -40.35 -1.03 -5.21
C ASP A 309 -41.41 -0.33 -6.08
N ASN A 310 -41.10 -0.03 -7.34
CA ASN A 310 -42.07 0.59 -8.23
C ASN A 310 -43.24 -0.36 -8.57
N VAL A 311 -43.00 -1.66 -8.68
CA VAL A 311 -44.08 -2.66 -8.85
C VAL A 311 -45.00 -2.68 -7.62
N ALA A 312 -44.43 -2.65 -6.41
CA ALA A 312 -45.19 -2.59 -5.16
C ALA A 312 -46.03 -1.31 -5.06
N ASN A 313 -45.43 -0.15 -5.33
CA ASN A 313 -46.12 1.15 -5.34
C ASN A 313 -47.25 1.17 -6.38
N LEU A 314 -47.00 0.68 -7.60
CA LEU A 314 -48.01 0.60 -8.65
C LEU A 314 -49.18 -0.30 -8.24
N SER A 315 -48.90 -1.44 -7.60
CA SER A 315 -49.95 -2.36 -7.13
C SER A 315 -50.83 -1.75 -6.04
N GLN A 316 -50.26 -0.93 -5.16
CA GLN A 316 -51.01 -0.16 -4.16
C GLN A 316 -51.87 0.93 -4.83
N LEU A 317 -51.25 1.79 -5.64
CA LEU A 317 -51.90 2.94 -6.27
C LEU A 317 -53.00 2.56 -7.26
N SER A 318 -52.84 1.40 -7.91
CA SER A 318 -53.86 0.85 -8.80
C SER A 318 -54.97 0.09 -8.07
N ALA A 319 -54.83 -0.20 -6.76
CA ALA A 319 -55.68 -1.10 -6.00
C ALA A 319 -55.77 -2.49 -6.67
N TYR A 320 -54.60 -3.07 -6.98
CA TYR A 320 -54.49 -4.42 -7.52
C TYR A 320 -54.90 -5.45 -6.45
N PRO A 321 -55.82 -6.39 -6.75
CA PRO A 321 -56.36 -7.32 -5.74
C PRO A 321 -55.30 -8.16 -5.01
N ASN A 322 -54.21 -8.53 -5.70
CA ASN A 322 -53.14 -9.35 -5.12
C ASN A 322 -51.94 -8.50 -4.63
N HIS A 323 -52.17 -7.24 -4.23
CA HIS A 323 -51.12 -6.37 -3.69
C HIS A 323 -50.31 -7.04 -2.56
N ALA A 324 -50.98 -7.76 -1.66
CA ALA A 324 -50.30 -8.47 -0.57
C ALA A 324 -49.23 -9.47 -1.07
N GLN A 325 -49.50 -10.16 -2.18
CA GLN A 325 -48.56 -11.10 -2.79
C GLN A 325 -47.38 -10.39 -3.45
N ILE A 326 -47.59 -9.19 -4.02
CA ILE A 326 -46.49 -8.32 -4.49
C ILE A 326 -45.59 -7.90 -3.32
N ILE A 327 -46.18 -7.53 -2.18
CA ILE A 327 -45.41 -7.21 -0.97
C ILE A 327 -44.62 -8.41 -0.46
N THR A 328 -45.20 -9.62 -0.49
CA THR A 328 -44.46 -10.85 -0.16
C THR A 328 -43.29 -11.09 -1.12
N MET A 329 -43.47 -10.91 -2.43
CA MET A 329 -42.36 -10.98 -3.41
C MET A 329 -41.27 -9.95 -3.13
N LYS A 330 -41.67 -8.71 -2.83
CA LYS A 330 -40.73 -7.64 -2.46
C LYS A 330 -39.89 -8.03 -1.26
N GLN A 331 -40.54 -8.43 -0.17
CA GLN A 331 -39.85 -8.85 1.05
C GLN A 331 -38.91 -10.03 0.80
N PHE A 332 -39.32 -10.98 -0.04
CA PHE A 332 -38.47 -12.09 -0.47
C PHE A 332 -37.23 -11.59 -1.24
N ILE A 333 -37.40 -10.77 -2.28
CA ILE A 333 -36.31 -10.27 -3.12
C ILE A 333 -35.32 -9.42 -2.28
N ASP A 334 -35.84 -8.51 -1.46
CA ASP A 334 -35.04 -7.67 -0.58
C ASP A 334 -34.21 -8.55 0.39
N THR A 335 -34.85 -9.52 1.04
CA THR A 335 -34.16 -10.43 1.98
C THR A 335 -33.13 -11.30 1.26
N PHE A 336 -33.46 -11.82 0.08
CA PHE A 336 -32.55 -12.64 -0.73
C PHE A 336 -31.30 -11.85 -1.13
N ASN A 337 -31.47 -10.63 -1.64
CA ASN A 337 -30.36 -9.76 -2.05
C ASN A 337 -29.53 -9.28 -0.84
N SER A 338 -30.17 -8.96 0.30
CA SER A 338 -29.45 -8.64 1.54
C SER A 338 -28.61 -9.82 2.06
N LEU A 339 -29.15 -11.05 2.04
CA LEU A 339 -28.40 -12.26 2.41
C LEU A 339 -27.19 -12.48 1.51
N LEU A 340 -27.34 -12.26 0.21
CA LEU A 340 -26.24 -12.39 -0.74
C LEU A 340 -25.13 -11.38 -0.45
N SER A 341 -25.48 -10.11 -0.27
CA SER A 341 -24.55 -9.03 0.07
C SER A 341 -23.80 -9.30 1.39
N GLU A 342 -24.52 -9.67 2.45
CA GLU A 342 -23.90 -9.99 3.74
C GLU A 342 -23.02 -11.26 3.67
N MET A 343 -23.40 -12.26 2.87
CA MET A 343 -22.58 -13.45 2.66
C MET A 343 -21.29 -13.12 1.91
N GLU A 344 -21.34 -12.27 0.88
CA GLU A 344 -20.16 -11.78 0.16
C GLU A 344 -19.24 -11.00 1.10
N ALA A 345 -19.80 -10.07 1.88
CA ALA A 345 -19.06 -9.30 2.88
C ALA A 345 -18.44 -10.21 3.97
N ALA A 346 -19.16 -11.25 4.41
CA ALA A 346 -18.66 -12.20 5.40
C ALA A 346 -17.51 -13.06 4.84
N ASN A 347 -17.63 -13.54 3.61
CA ASN A 347 -16.57 -14.31 2.94
C ASN A 347 -15.32 -13.45 2.68
N GLN A 348 -15.50 -12.20 2.28
CA GLN A 348 -14.39 -11.25 2.12
C GLN A 348 -13.73 -10.93 3.47
N SER A 349 -14.52 -10.70 4.52
CA SER A 349 -14.01 -10.48 5.88
C SER A 349 -13.22 -11.67 6.40
N LEU A 350 -13.72 -12.89 6.17
CA LEU A 350 -13.00 -14.11 6.53
C LEU A 350 -11.68 -14.23 5.78
N ALA A 351 -11.67 -14.01 4.47
CA ALA A 351 -10.44 -14.06 3.66
C ALA A 351 -9.41 -13.01 4.12
N ASN A 352 -9.87 -11.81 4.50
CA ASN A 352 -9.02 -10.78 5.07
C ASN A 352 -8.43 -11.20 6.42
N ILE A 353 -9.23 -11.80 7.30
CA ILE A 353 -8.75 -12.31 8.59
C ILE A 353 -7.72 -13.44 8.39
N GLU A 354 -7.99 -14.40 7.51
CA GLU A 354 -7.06 -15.48 7.17
C GLU A 354 -5.73 -14.91 6.62
N ARG A 355 -5.82 -13.90 5.75
CA ARG A 355 -4.66 -13.17 5.21
C ARG A 355 -3.88 -12.45 6.32
N ASP A 356 -4.54 -11.70 7.19
CA ASP A 356 -3.88 -10.95 8.27
C ASP A 356 -3.18 -11.89 9.27
N VAL A 357 -3.77 -13.06 9.56
CA VAL A 357 -3.11 -14.11 10.37
C VAL A 357 -1.88 -14.68 9.65
N SER A 358 -1.96 -14.86 8.33
CA SER A 358 -0.84 -15.36 7.50
C SER A 358 0.29 -14.34 7.31
N GLN A 359 -0.01 -13.04 7.38
CA GLN A 359 0.96 -11.95 7.28
C GLN A 359 1.70 -11.76 8.62
N THR A 360 2.56 -12.75 8.91
CA THR A 360 3.67 -12.80 9.88
C THR A 360 3.70 -11.74 10.99
N VAL A 361 2.75 -11.81 11.92
CA VAL A 361 3.03 -11.40 13.30
C VAL A 361 3.91 -12.49 13.92
N LYS A 362 5.22 -12.28 13.93
CA LYS A 362 6.13 -13.15 14.69
C LYS A 362 5.82 -12.99 16.18
N TRP A 363 5.82 -14.10 16.91
CA TRP A 363 5.61 -14.10 18.37
C TRP A 363 4.34 -13.33 18.81
N PRO A 364 3.13 -13.81 18.44
CA PRO A 364 1.87 -13.15 18.77
C PRO A 364 1.67 -12.95 20.28
N SER A 365 0.97 -11.86 20.64
CA SER A 365 0.57 -11.58 22.02
C SER A 365 -0.58 -12.49 22.47
N ASN A 366 -0.82 -12.57 23.79
CA ASN A 366 -1.92 -13.34 24.37
C ASN A 366 -3.31 -12.90 23.85
N SER A 367 -3.46 -11.63 23.47
CA SER A 367 -4.73 -11.07 22.99
C SER A 367 -4.93 -11.19 21.48
N PHE A 368 -3.90 -11.58 20.70
CA PHE A 368 -3.98 -11.58 19.24
C PHE A 368 -5.09 -12.50 18.73
N TYR A 369 -5.05 -13.79 19.10
CA TYR A 369 -6.02 -14.78 18.61
C TYR A 369 -7.39 -14.66 19.27
N SER A 370 -7.50 -14.14 20.49
CA SER A 370 -8.80 -13.82 21.09
C SER A 370 -9.48 -12.68 20.32
N ASN A 371 -8.73 -11.66 19.90
CA ASN A 371 -9.25 -10.57 19.08
C ASN A 371 -9.66 -11.06 17.69
N VAL A 372 -8.87 -11.93 17.06
CA VAL A 372 -9.22 -12.56 15.78
C VAL A 372 -10.50 -13.40 15.90
N ALA A 373 -10.62 -14.21 16.95
CA ALA A 373 -11.84 -14.98 17.22
C ALA A 373 -13.06 -14.06 17.47
N GLY A 374 -12.87 -12.92 18.15
CA GLY A 374 -13.88 -11.88 18.33
C GLY A 374 -14.38 -11.32 17.00
N LYS A 375 -13.46 -10.91 16.10
CA LYS A 375 -13.81 -10.44 14.75
C LYS A 375 -14.63 -11.48 13.96
N LEU A 376 -14.29 -12.76 14.07
CA LEU A 376 -15.07 -13.82 13.42
C LEU A 376 -16.46 -14.00 14.06
N SER A 377 -16.60 -13.76 15.37
CA SER A 377 -17.91 -13.73 16.02
C SER A 377 -18.78 -12.62 15.46
N ASP A 378 -18.24 -11.41 15.31
CA ASP A 378 -18.98 -10.28 14.74
C ASP A 378 -19.47 -10.57 13.31
N VAL A 379 -18.63 -11.25 12.50
CA VAL A 379 -19.00 -11.70 11.14
C VAL A 379 -20.10 -12.76 11.18
N GLU A 380 -19.99 -13.72 12.11
CA GLU A 380 -21.00 -14.76 12.30
C GLU A 380 -22.36 -14.17 12.73
N ASP A 381 -22.33 -13.22 13.67
CA ASP A 381 -23.53 -12.59 14.23
C ASP A 381 -24.26 -11.74 13.20
N LYS A 382 -23.53 -10.99 12.36
CA LYS A 382 -24.11 -10.27 11.22
C LYS A 382 -24.84 -11.20 10.26
N LEU A 383 -24.20 -12.29 9.85
CA LEU A 383 -24.80 -13.24 8.91
C LEU A 383 -26.03 -13.96 9.51
N LYS A 384 -26.04 -14.20 10.83
CA LYS A 384 -27.19 -14.76 11.55
C LYS A 384 -28.31 -13.77 11.83
N SER A 385 -28.01 -12.47 11.85
CA SER A 385 -29.00 -11.42 12.17
C SER A 385 -30.09 -11.28 11.11
N ILE A 386 -29.87 -11.77 9.89
CA ILE A 386 -30.87 -11.72 8.83
C ILE A 386 -31.95 -12.77 9.09
N ASP A 387 -33.19 -12.29 9.19
CA ASP A 387 -34.37 -13.12 9.35
C ASP A 387 -34.68 -13.94 8.08
N MET A 388 -34.17 -15.17 8.06
CA MET A 388 -34.36 -16.10 6.95
C MET A 388 -35.82 -16.62 6.82
N THR A 389 -36.69 -16.37 7.81
CA THR A 389 -38.10 -16.79 7.74
C THR A 389 -38.86 -16.01 6.68
N LYS A 390 -38.38 -14.81 6.30
CA LYS A 390 -38.91 -14.03 5.18
C LYS A 390 -38.73 -14.71 3.82
N LEU A 391 -37.91 -15.76 3.73
CA LEU A 391 -37.78 -16.60 2.53
C LEU A 391 -38.80 -17.74 2.47
N ASP A 392 -39.51 -18.03 3.57
CA ASP A 392 -40.38 -19.20 3.68
C ASP A 392 -41.57 -19.23 2.70
N PRO A 393 -42.15 -18.10 2.25
CA PRO A 393 -43.17 -18.11 1.20
C PRO A 393 -42.71 -18.78 -0.11
N TYR A 394 -41.40 -18.83 -0.34
CA TYR A 394 -40.77 -19.45 -1.52
C TYR A 394 -39.85 -20.61 -1.15
N ALA A 395 -40.06 -21.25 0.02
CA ALA A 395 -39.16 -22.28 0.57
C ALA A 395 -38.89 -23.47 -0.37
N THR A 396 -39.81 -23.79 -1.27
CA THR A 396 -39.71 -24.90 -2.23
C THR A 396 -38.91 -24.53 -3.50
N TYR A 397 -38.51 -23.28 -3.66
CA TYR A 397 -37.80 -22.80 -4.84
C TYR A 397 -36.31 -23.15 -4.73
N ASN A 398 -35.70 -23.56 -5.86
CA ASN A 398 -34.31 -24.00 -5.88
C ASN A 398 -33.33 -22.91 -5.41
N CYS A 399 -33.56 -21.65 -5.81
CA CYS A 399 -32.75 -20.51 -5.36
C CYS A 399 -32.71 -20.36 -3.82
N VAL A 400 -33.82 -20.68 -3.12
CA VAL A 400 -33.88 -20.65 -1.66
C VAL A 400 -33.04 -21.77 -1.05
N HIS A 401 -33.13 -22.99 -1.58
CA HIS A 401 -32.28 -24.09 -1.14
C HIS A 401 -30.79 -23.77 -1.31
N LEU A 402 -30.43 -23.20 -2.46
CA LEU A 402 -29.05 -22.81 -2.76
C LEU A 402 -28.54 -21.73 -1.81
N ILE A 403 -29.28 -20.63 -1.59
CA ILE A 403 -28.81 -19.56 -0.70
C ILE A 403 -28.75 -20.02 0.76
N LYS A 404 -29.73 -20.81 1.24
CA LYS A 404 -29.69 -21.40 2.59
C LYS A 404 -28.47 -22.33 2.74
N SER A 405 -28.15 -23.11 1.72
CA SER A 405 -26.94 -23.97 1.71
C SER A 405 -25.65 -23.16 1.72
N SER A 406 -25.55 -22.11 0.92
CA SER A 406 -24.38 -21.23 0.86
C SER A 406 -24.14 -20.49 2.18
N VAL A 407 -25.19 -19.94 2.80
CA VAL A 407 -25.11 -19.31 4.14
C VAL A 407 -24.63 -20.31 5.18
N ASN A 408 -25.20 -21.52 5.21
CA ASN A 408 -24.76 -22.56 6.14
C ASN A 408 -23.31 -22.99 5.92
N SER A 409 -22.84 -23.04 4.67
CA SER A 409 -21.44 -23.33 4.34
C SER A 409 -20.50 -22.23 4.86
N SER A 410 -20.84 -20.97 4.63
CA SER A 410 -20.08 -19.82 5.17
C SER A 410 -20.06 -19.83 6.70
N LEU A 411 -21.20 -20.04 7.37
CA LEU A 411 -21.28 -20.15 8.83
C LEU A 411 -20.42 -21.29 9.38
N ARG A 412 -20.44 -22.48 8.75
CA ARG A 412 -19.59 -23.61 9.14
C ARG A 412 -18.11 -23.28 9.02
N ARG A 413 -17.71 -22.61 7.93
CA ARG A 413 -16.32 -22.19 7.71
C ARG A 413 -15.87 -21.16 8.75
N ILE A 414 -16.70 -20.15 9.02
CA ILE A 414 -16.45 -19.12 10.06
C ILE A 414 -16.31 -19.79 11.43
N SER A 415 -17.25 -20.65 11.81
CA SER A 415 -17.25 -21.34 13.11
C SER A 415 -16.03 -22.26 13.28
N SER A 416 -15.65 -22.97 12.22
CA SER A 416 -14.44 -23.82 12.21
C SER A 416 -13.17 -23.00 12.43
N ASN A 417 -13.02 -21.87 11.72
CA ASN A 417 -11.89 -20.97 11.89
C ASN A 417 -11.89 -20.29 13.28
N ARG A 418 -13.06 -19.90 13.80
CA ARG A 418 -13.17 -19.35 15.16
C ARG A 418 -12.68 -20.35 16.20
N THR A 419 -13.05 -21.63 16.05
CA THR A 419 -12.59 -22.71 16.93
C THR A 419 -11.07 -22.92 16.83
N LEU A 420 -10.51 -22.88 15.61
CA LEU A 420 -9.06 -22.97 15.39
C LEU A 420 -8.31 -21.82 16.07
N TYR A 421 -8.79 -20.58 15.92
CA TYR A 421 -8.16 -19.42 16.53
C TYR A 421 -8.36 -19.35 18.05
N ALA A 422 -9.51 -19.78 18.59
CA ALA A 422 -9.70 -19.91 20.03
C ALA A 422 -8.71 -20.90 20.65
N ARG A 423 -8.46 -22.06 19.99
CA ARG A 423 -7.41 -22.99 20.43
C ARG A 423 -6.02 -22.40 20.29
N ALA A 424 -5.74 -21.67 19.21
CA ALA A 424 -4.47 -20.97 19.03
C ALA A 424 -4.21 -19.94 20.14
N ALA A 425 -5.24 -19.26 20.65
CA ALA A 425 -5.10 -18.33 21.78
C ALA A 425 -4.58 -19.03 23.04
N LEU A 426 -5.06 -20.24 23.34
CA LEU A 426 -4.58 -21.04 24.47
C LEU A 426 -3.12 -21.46 24.29
N VAL A 427 -2.76 -21.94 23.09
CA VAL A 427 -1.39 -22.36 22.76
C VAL A 427 -0.42 -21.19 22.86
N VAL A 428 -0.78 -20.03 22.32
CA VAL A 428 0.05 -18.81 22.38
C VAL A 428 0.22 -18.32 23.81
N ALA A 429 -0.83 -18.38 24.63
CA ALA A 429 -0.73 -18.00 26.05
C ALA A 429 0.29 -18.89 26.78
N GLU A 430 0.27 -20.21 26.54
CA GLU A 430 1.23 -21.15 27.12
C GLU A 430 2.66 -20.95 26.57
N ILE A 431 2.84 -20.68 25.27
CA ILE A 431 4.15 -20.31 24.71
C ILE A 431 4.72 -19.05 25.38
N ASN A 432 3.86 -18.05 25.61
CA ASN A 432 4.28 -16.79 26.21
C ASN A 432 4.62 -16.91 27.71
N THR A 433 4.19 -17.95 28.42
CA THR A 433 4.69 -18.25 29.79
C THR A 433 6.04 -18.95 29.78
N LEU A 434 6.32 -19.77 28.76
CA LEU A 434 7.61 -20.46 28.59
C LEU A 434 8.73 -19.50 28.13
N ARG A 435 8.35 -18.41 27.45
CA ARG A 435 9.27 -17.48 26.76
C ARG A 435 10.29 -16.80 27.68
N PRO A 436 9.92 -16.20 28.83
CA PRO A 436 10.88 -15.55 29.71
C PRO A 436 11.95 -16.49 30.27
N THR A 437 11.64 -17.78 30.37
CA THR A 437 12.55 -18.82 30.87
C THR A 437 13.31 -19.55 29.76
N ASN A 438 13.22 -19.09 28.51
CA ASN A 438 13.88 -19.70 27.34
C ASN A 438 13.61 -21.21 27.20
N GLN A 439 12.41 -21.70 27.53
CA GLN A 439 12.09 -23.14 27.42
C GLN A 439 11.73 -23.51 25.97
N TYR A 440 12.64 -23.28 25.02
CA TYR A 440 12.36 -23.39 23.59
C TYR A 440 11.94 -24.81 23.17
N LYS A 441 12.52 -25.85 23.78
CA LYS A 441 12.14 -27.24 23.49
C LYS A 441 10.69 -27.54 23.89
N ALA A 442 10.25 -27.06 25.06
CA ALA A 442 8.86 -27.21 25.50
C ALA A 442 7.89 -26.47 24.55
N MET A 443 8.28 -25.30 24.03
CA MET A 443 7.50 -24.58 23.02
C MET A 443 7.42 -25.36 21.70
N ILE A 444 8.53 -25.97 21.25
CA ILE A 444 8.56 -26.83 20.04
C ILE A 444 7.61 -28.01 20.23
N ASP A 445 7.70 -28.71 21.36
CA ASP A 445 6.85 -29.87 21.68
C ASP A 445 5.36 -29.47 21.70
N LEU A 446 5.03 -28.32 22.30
CA LEU A 446 3.67 -27.79 22.34
C LEU A 446 3.11 -27.49 20.94
N LEU A 447 3.92 -26.89 20.06
CA LEU A 447 3.57 -26.61 18.67
C LEU A 447 3.51 -27.88 17.81
N GLN A 448 4.32 -28.90 18.10
CA GLN A 448 4.24 -30.21 17.44
C GLN A 448 2.95 -30.96 17.80
N ARG A 449 2.53 -30.92 19.08
CA ARG A 449 1.24 -31.49 19.54
C ARG A 449 0.03 -30.79 18.91
N ASN A 450 0.18 -29.52 18.53
CA ASN A 450 -0.83 -28.71 17.85
C ASN A 450 -0.53 -28.52 16.35
N SER A 451 -0.08 -29.59 15.68
CA SER A 451 0.41 -29.55 14.29
C SER A 451 -0.59 -29.04 13.24
N ASN A 452 -1.89 -29.15 13.51
CA ASN A 452 -2.95 -28.62 12.65
C ASN A 452 -3.09 -27.09 12.69
N LEU A 453 -2.47 -26.41 13.66
CA LEU A 453 -2.34 -24.95 13.69
C LEU A 453 -1.11 -24.52 12.86
N THR A 454 -1.13 -24.84 11.57
CA THR A 454 0.02 -24.67 10.66
C THR A 454 0.53 -23.23 10.63
N PHE A 455 -0.36 -22.24 10.72
CA PHE A 455 -0.01 -20.82 10.76
C PHE A 455 0.86 -20.45 11.98
N LEU A 456 0.73 -21.13 13.12
CA LEU A 456 1.59 -20.87 14.29
C LEU A 456 3.04 -21.26 14.00
N ARG A 457 3.28 -22.36 13.27
CA ARG A 457 4.65 -22.79 12.94
C ARG A 457 5.42 -21.71 12.18
N ASN A 458 4.74 -20.99 11.28
CA ASN A 458 5.35 -19.88 10.54
C ASN A 458 5.65 -18.68 11.44
N GLN A 459 4.76 -18.39 12.40
CA GLN A 459 4.92 -17.28 13.35
C GLN A 459 6.04 -17.51 14.38
N TYR A 460 6.40 -18.77 14.64
CA TYR A 460 7.51 -19.19 15.51
C TYR A 460 8.65 -19.85 14.71
N SER A 461 8.89 -19.39 13.49
CA SER A 461 9.87 -19.98 12.56
C SER A 461 11.33 -19.93 13.05
N ASP A 462 11.66 -19.01 13.95
CA ASP A 462 12.98 -18.84 14.56
C ASP A 462 13.21 -19.73 15.80
N LEU A 463 12.18 -20.42 16.29
CA LEU A 463 12.24 -21.19 17.53
C LEU A 463 13.25 -22.35 17.48
N ASP A 464 13.37 -23.02 16.34
CA ASP A 464 14.36 -24.09 16.15
C ASP A 464 15.79 -23.54 16.31
N GLU A 465 16.06 -22.35 15.76
CA GLU A 465 17.38 -21.72 15.85
C GLU A 465 17.69 -21.26 17.28
N LEU A 466 16.71 -20.69 17.98
CA LEU A 466 16.83 -20.34 19.40
C LEU A 466 17.11 -21.56 20.27
N SER A 467 16.42 -22.68 20.03
CA SER A 467 16.66 -23.95 20.74
C SER A 467 18.08 -24.48 20.49
N MET A 468 18.53 -24.49 19.24
CA MET A 468 19.90 -24.94 18.90
C MET A 468 20.96 -24.06 19.58
N ASN A 469 20.79 -22.74 19.55
CA ASN A 469 21.71 -21.79 20.17
C ASN A 469 21.75 -21.93 21.70
N GLN A 470 20.61 -22.18 22.34
CA GLN A 470 20.55 -22.46 23.78
C GLN A 470 21.32 -23.74 24.13
N GLN A 471 21.07 -24.84 23.41
CA GLN A 471 21.78 -26.10 23.64
C GLN A 471 23.30 -25.93 23.48
N LYS A 472 23.74 -25.20 22.45
CA LYS A 472 25.16 -24.85 22.28
C LYS A 472 25.70 -24.06 23.48
N ALA A 473 25.00 -23.01 23.91
CA ALA A 473 25.43 -22.17 25.03
C ALA A 473 25.56 -22.97 26.34
N GLU A 474 24.67 -23.94 26.58
CA GLU A 474 24.75 -24.83 27.74
C GLU A 474 25.96 -25.77 27.67
N ILE A 475 26.31 -26.30 26.49
CA ILE A 475 27.53 -27.08 26.28
C ILE A 475 28.75 -26.22 26.57
N ASP A 476 28.81 -25.01 25.99
CA ASP A 476 29.91 -24.06 26.18
C ASP A 476 30.08 -23.67 27.65
N LEU A 477 28.98 -23.46 28.38
CA LEU A 477 29.00 -23.16 29.81
C LEU A 477 29.57 -24.32 30.65
N ALA A 478 29.17 -25.56 30.35
CA ALA A 478 29.70 -26.74 31.04
C ALA A 478 31.20 -26.92 30.76
N MET A 479 31.65 -26.68 29.52
CA MET A 479 33.06 -26.70 29.14
C MET A 479 33.87 -25.63 29.89
N ASN A 480 33.39 -24.39 29.93
CA ASN A 480 34.08 -23.28 30.59
C ASN A 480 34.17 -23.47 32.12
N ARG A 481 33.25 -24.23 32.73
CA ARG A 481 33.32 -24.62 34.14
C ARG A 481 34.23 -25.82 34.41
N GLY A 482 34.82 -26.42 33.37
CA GLY A 482 35.63 -27.64 33.49
C GLY A 482 34.83 -28.91 33.76
N ASN A 483 33.49 -28.87 33.64
CA ASN A 483 32.65 -30.05 33.82
C ASN A 483 32.49 -30.82 32.50
N PHE A 484 33.56 -31.50 32.10
CA PHE A 484 33.63 -32.18 30.81
C PHE A 484 32.64 -33.34 30.65
N ALA A 485 32.29 -34.03 31.74
CA ALA A 485 31.28 -35.10 31.72
C ALA A 485 29.88 -34.55 31.40
N GLU A 486 29.52 -33.41 32.01
CA GLU A 486 28.26 -32.71 31.71
C GLU A 486 28.26 -32.17 30.28
N ALA A 487 29.35 -31.54 29.84
CA ALA A 487 29.48 -31.02 28.48
C ALA A 487 29.33 -32.13 27.42
N GLU A 488 29.97 -33.29 27.62
CA GLU A 488 29.82 -34.45 26.72
C GLU A 488 28.39 -35.00 26.72
N THR A 489 27.74 -35.07 27.88
CA THR A 489 26.34 -35.50 27.98
C THR A 489 25.42 -34.54 27.23
N LYS A 490 25.59 -33.23 27.41
CA LYS A 490 24.82 -32.20 26.69
C LYS A 490 25.08 -32.24 25.18
N LEU A 491 26.32 -32.44 24.76
CA LEU A 491 26.70 -32.55 23.35
C LEU A 491 26.08 -33.80 22.69
N ARG A 492 26.09 -34.94 23.39
CA ARG A 492 25.41 -36.16 22.95
C ARG A 492 23.91 -35.93 22.81
N ASN A 493 23.29 -35.30 23.82
CA ASN A 493 21.86 -34.97 23.78
C ASN A 493 21.53 -34.07 22.58
N PHE A 494 22.34 -33.03 22.33
CA PHE A 494 22.18 -32.12 21.20
C PHE A 494 22.30 -32.84 19.85
N TYR A 495 23.25 -33.77 19.71
CA TYR A 495 23.38 -34.61 18.53
C TYR A 495 22.14 -35.50 18.32
N THR A 496 21.62 -36.11 19.38
CA THR A 496 20.48 -37.03 19.28
C THR A 496 19.13 -36.32 19.12
N ASP A 497 19.02 -35.04 19.47
CA ASP A 497 17.75 -34.31 19.43
C ASP A 497 17.16 -34.28 18.01
N GLN A 498 15.88 -34.63 17.90
CA GLN A 498 15.11 -34.59 16.64
C GLN A 498 13.92 -33.63 16.74
N SER A 499 13.77 -32.95 17.88
CA SER A 499 12.58 -32.16 18.22
C SER A 499 12.71 -30.78 17.59
N TYR A 500 12.26 -30.66 16.34
CA TYR A 500 12.28 -29.42 15.57
C TYR A 500 10.96 -29.21 14.84
N LEU A 501 10.53 -27.96 14.69
CA LEU A 501 9.36 -27.60 13.89
C LEU A 501 9.60 -27.83 12.40
N ASN A 502 10.80 -27.52 11.92
CA ASN A 502 11.23 -27.65 10.52
C ASN A 502 12.49 -28.52 10.40
N PRO A 503 12.39 -29.86 10.52
CA PRO A 503 13.56 -30.75 10.53
C PRO A 503 14.45 -30.63 9.30
N THR A 504 13.87 -30.36 8.12
CA THR A 504 14.61 -30.23 6.85
C THR A 504 15.58 -29.06 6.87
N GLU A 505 15.18 -27.92 7.45
CA GLU A 505 16.02 -26.72 7.53
C GLU A 505 16.97 -26.75 8.74
N SER A 506 16.51 -27.32 9.86
CA SER A 506 17.23 -27.30 11.13
C SER A 506 18.36 -28.33 11.19
N ARG A 507 18.22 -29.49 10.55
CA ARG A 507 19.24 -30.58 10.60
C ARG A 507 20.63 -30.17 10.09
N PRO A 508 20.79 -29.51 8.92
CA PRO A 508 22.11 -29.08 8.45
C PRO A 508 22.79 -28.10 9.41
N LYS A 509 22.04 -27.10 9.90
CA LYS A 509 22.53 -26.12 10.88
C LYS A 509 22.96 -26.81 12.18
N LYS A 510 22.12 -27.70 12.72
CA LYS A 510 22.43 -28.48 13.93
C LYS A 510 23.72 -29.28 13.78
N ASN A 511 23.86 -30.00 12.67
CA ASN A 511 25.04 -30.84 12.42
C ASN A 511 26.33 -30.00 12.37
N GLN A 512 26.27 -28.78 11.85
CA GLN A 512 27.40 -27.86 11.88
C GLN A 512 27.72 -27.43 13.32
N LEU A 513 26.71 -26.99 14.09
CA LEU A 513 26.89 -26.57 15.48
C LEU A 513 27.43 -27.71 16.37
N VAL A 514 26.99 -28.95 16.16
CA VAL A 514 27.53 -30.12 16.87
C VAL A 514 29.02 -30.29 16.57
N LYS A 515 29.44 -30.22 15.29
CA LYS A 515 30.85 -30.32 14.92
C LYS A 515 31.70 -29.21 15.52
N ASP A 516 31.17 -27.99 15.55
CA ASP A 516 31.86 -26.84 16.13
C ASP A 516 32.03 -27.01 17.65
N SER A 517 30.97 -27.44 18.35
CA SER A 517 31.03 -27.77 19.78
C SER A 517 31.96 -28.95 20.08
N GLU A 518 32.02 -29.98 19.22
CA GLU A 518 32.99 -31.08 19.34
C GLU A 518 34.42 -30.57 19.27
N ASN A 519 34.74 -29.77 18.25
CA ASN A 519 36.09 -29.22 18.09
C ASN A 519 36.49 -28.36 19.31
N HIS A 520 35.59 -27.51 19.77
CA HIS A 520 35.82 -26.69 20.97
C HIS A 520 36.02 -27.55 22.23
N PHE A 521 35.23 -28.61 22.40
CA PHE A 521 35.33 -29.57 23.50
C PHE A 521 36.72 -30.21 23.59
N TYR A 522 37.24 -30.76 22.48
CA TYR A 522 38.57 -31.35 22.46
C TYR A 522 39.68 -30.31 22.70
N GLN A 523 39.55 -29.10 22.15
CA GLN A 523 40.53 -28.03 22.39
C GLN A 523 40.59 -27.60 23.85
N GLN A 524 39.46 -27.51 24.55
CA GLN A 524 39.42 -27.17 25.97
C GLN A 524 40.07 -28.25 26.84
N ILE A 525 39.81 -29.53 26.57
CA ILE A 525 40.46 -30.63 27.29
C ILE A 525 41.97 -30.58 27.07
N LEU A 526 42.42 -30.38 25.83
CA LEU A 526 43.84 -30.28 25.51
C LEU A 526 44.51 -29.10 26.24
N SER A 527 43.90 -27.92 26.19
CA SER A 527 44.43 -26.72 26.85
C SER A 527 44.57 -26.92 28.36
N GLN A 528 43.53 -27.39 29.04
CA GLN A 528 43.59 -27.61 30.47
C GLN A 528 44.50 -28.78 30.86
N SER A 529 44.58 -29.84 30.04
CA SER A 529 45.53 -30.94 30.26
C SER A 529 46.98 -30.49 30.12
N LYS A 530 47.29 -29.67 29.12
CA LYS A 530 48.63 -29.07 28.96
C LYS A 530 48.96 -28.17 30.15
N ASN A 531 48.04 -27.31 30.58
CA ASN A 531 48.26 -26.47 31.77
C ASN A 531 48.56 -27.29 33.04
N LYS A 532 47.88 -28.42 33.23
CA LYS A 532 48.15 -29.35 34.34
C LYS A 532 49.52 -30.00 34.21
N ALA A 533 49.88 -30.51 33.03
CA ALA A 533 51.18 -31.09 32.76
C ALA A 533 52.31 -30.06 32.95
N ASP A 534 52.15 -28.86 32.41
CA ASP A 534 53.12 -27.77 32.56
C ASP A 534 53.28 -27.34 34.02
N SER A 535 52.19 -27.32 34.80
CA SER A 535 52.27 -27.07 36.25
C SER A 535 53.05 -28.15 36.99
N LEU A 536 52.83 -29.43 36.64
CA LEU A 536 53.62 -30.55 37.17
C LEU A 536 55.11 -30.40 36.82
N VAL A 537 55.42 -30.04 35.58
CA VAL A 537 56.79 -29.76 35.12
C VAL A 537 57.41 -28.61 35.92
N ASN A 538 56.70 -27.50 36.07
CA ASN A 538 57.18 -26.31 36.77
C ASN A 538 57.41 -26.54 38.26
N LEU A 539 56.63 -27.41 38.90
CA LEU A 539 56.80 -27.77 40.31
C LEU A 539 58.00 -28.70 40.52
N ASN A 540 58.28 -29.59 39.57
CA ASN A 540 59.21 -30.71 39.80
C ASN A 540 60.52 -30.65 39.01
N TYR A 541 60.74 -29.68 38.12
CA TYR A 541 61.97 -29.63 37.31
C TYR A 541 63.27 -29.49 38.11
N GLN A 542 63.19 -29.05 39.37
CA GLN A 542 64.34 -28.93 40.27
C GLN A 542 64.56 -30.19 41.14
N GLN A 543 63.62 -31.13 41.12
CA GLN A 543 63.63 -32.32 41.96
C GLN A 543 64.67 -33.32 41.45
N TYR A 544 65.52 -33.81 42.36
CA TYR A 544 66.61 -34.75 42.05
C TYR A 544 66.48 -36.11 42.77
N THR A 545 65.41 -36.30 43.55
CA THR A 545 65.06 -37.56 44.21
C THR A 545 63.72 -38.05 43.69
N GLY A 546 63.53 -39.38 43.58
CA GLY A 546 62.26 -39.94 43.08
C GLY A 546 61.87 -39.50 41.67
N VAL A 547 62.86 -39.23 40.80
CA VAL A 547 62.62 -38.67 39.46
C VAL A 547 61.94 -39.66 38.53
N LYS A 548 62.19 -40.96 38.72
CA LYS A 548 61.59 -42.00 37.87
C LYS A 548 60.06 -42.01 38.03
N GLU A 549 59.59 -41.86 39.25
CA GLU A 549 58.18 -41.85 39.62
C GLU A 549 57.43 -40.64 39.04
N LEU A 550 58.10 -39.50 38.85
CA LEU A 550 57.51 -38.30 38.24
C LEU A 550 57.02 -38.54 36.80
N TYR A 551 57.66 -39.47 36.07
CA TYR A 551 57.24 -39.79 34.71
C TYR A 551 55.96 -40.64 34.67
N ASP A 552 55.61 -41.32 35.75
CA ASP A 552 54.37 -42.11 35.84
C ASP A 552 53.19 -41.32 36.41
N ASP A 553 53.39 -40.02 36.69
CA ASP A 553 52.37 -39.13 37.26
C ASP A 553 51.16 -38.96 36.32
N ALA A 554 49.97 -38.97 36.92
CA ALA A 554 48.70 -38.79 36.21
C ALA A 554 48.53 -37.39 35.59
N GLY A 555 49.38 -36.42 35.91
CA GLY A 555 49.44 -35.09 35.32
C GLY A 555 49.82 -35.10 33.83
N PHE A 556 50.49 -36.15 33.34
CA PHE A 556 50.75 -36.35 31.91
C PHE A 556 49.63 -37.12 31.18
N ARG A 557 48.52 -37.40 31.87
CA ARG A 557 47.32 -37.98 31.27
C ARG A 557 46.26 -36.89 31.08
N PRO A 558 45.38 -37.03 30.08
CA PRO A 558 44.30 -36.08 29.85
C PRO A 558 43.39 -35.95 31.06
N ILE A 559 42.93 -34.73 31.33
CA ILE A 559 42.04 -34.47 32.46
C ILE A 559 40.65 -35.10 32.29
N TYR A 560 40.28 -35.39 31.04
CA TYR A 560 39.04 -36.05 30.67
C TYR A 560 39.28 -36.92 29.44
N THR A 561 38.57 -38.05 29.34
CA THR A 561 38.64 -38.97 28.21
C THR A 561 37.29 -39.00 27.49
N PRO A 562 37.14 -38.26 26.37
CA PRO A 562 35.92 -38.26 25.59
C PRO A 562 35.56 -39.67 25.08
N THR A 563 34.27 -39.98 25.14
CA THR A 563 33.65 -41.22 24.64
C THR A 563 32.69 -40.97 23.48
N PHE A 564 32.38 -39.72 23.19
CA PHE A 564 31.44 -39.30 22.16
C PHE A 564 32.13 -38.55 21.01
N ASN A 565 31.74 -38.89 19.79
CA ASN A 565 31.97 -38.09 18.59
C ASN A 565 30.86 -38.39 17.58
N SER A 566 30.36 -37.38 16.89
CA SER A 566 29.29 -37.48 15.89
C SER A 566 29.65 -38.34 14.68
N ALA A 567 30.95 -38.51 14.38
CA ALA A 567 31.45 -39.40 13.33
C ALA A 567 31.67 -40.86 13.81
N GLY A 568 31.49 -41.14 15.11
CA GLY A 568 31.58 -42.47 15.69
C GLY A 568 32.77 -42.69 16.65
N PRO A 569 32.83 -43.87 17.31
CA PRO A 569 33.81 -44.17 18.36
C PRO A 569 35.27 -44.20 17.85
N ASP A 570 35.49 -44.53 16.58
CA ASP A 570 36.83 -44.54 15.98
C ASP A 570 37.41 -43.13 15.91
N GLU A 571 36.60 -42.12 15.57
CA GLU A 571 37.04 -40.73 15.55
C GLU A 571 37.31 -40.20 16.96
N ALA A 572 36.46 -40.56 17.94
CA ALA A 572 36.72 -40.23 19.34
C ALA A 572 38.08 -40.81 19.79
N SER A 573 38.36 -42.06 19.44
CA SER A 573 39.61 -42.75 19.75
C SER A 573 40.82 -42.10 19.07
N ARG A 574 40.70 -41.73 17.78
CA ARG A 574 41.77 -41.01 17.06
C ARG A 574 42.10 -39.66 17.69
N ARG A 575 41.08 -38.87 18.04
CA ARG A 575 41.27 -37.56 18.69
C ARG A 575 41.87 -37.71 20.09
N MET A 576 41.48 -38.75 20.82
CA MET A 576 42.06 -39.07 22.12
C MET A 576 43.54 -39.45 22.02
N ALA A 577 43.91 -40.27 21.03
CA ALA A 577 45.31 -40.62 20.78
C ALA A 577 46.15 -39.38 20.42
N ALA A 578 45.60 -38.46 19.62
CA ALA A 578 46.27 -37.19 19.30
C ALA A 578 46.48 -36.32 20.56
N LEU A 579 45.48 -36.27 21.45
CA LEU A 579 45.57 -35.53 22.72
C LEU A 579 46.64 -36.14 23.64
N GLN A 580 46.67 -37.46 23.79
CA GLN A 580 47.73 -38.15 24.54
C GLN A 580 49.11 -37.91 23.92
N SER A 581 49.23 -37.99 22.59
CA SER A 581 50.51 -37.73 21.90
C SER A 581 51.05 -36.33 22.18
N ASP A 582 50.16 -35.34 22.31
CA ASP A 582 50.56 -33.98 22.65
C ASP A 582 51.04 -33.83 24.10
N LEU A 583 50.44 -34.55 25.05
CA LEU A 583 50.92 -34.60 26.43
C LEU A 583 52.22 -35.41 26.56
N ASP A 584 52.38 -36.46 25.77
CA ASP A 584 53.60 -37.26 25.71
C ASP A 584 54.80 -36.41 25.26
N LYS A 585 54.60 -35.40 24.39
CA LYS A 585 55.66 -34.43 24.06
C LYS A 585 56.08 -33.61 25.29
N VAL A 586 55.12 -33.16 26.12
CA VAL A 586 55.45 -32.44 27.35
C VAL A 586 56.23 -33.37 28.30
N LYS A 587 55.78 -34.62 28.47
CA LYS A 587 56.42 -35.64 29.31
C LYS A 587 57.84 -35.99 28.85
N THR A 588 58.03 -36.24 27.56
CA THR A 588 59.27 -36.85 27.02
C THR A 588 60.21 -35.87 26.34
N ILE A 589 59.80 -34.61 26.16
CA ILE A 589 60.65 -33.56 25.60
C ILE A 589 60.74 -32.42 26.62
N THR A 590 59.67 -31.64 26.80
CA THR A 590 59.69 -30.39 27.58
C THR A 590 60.17 -30.58 29.01
N PHE A 591 59.67 -31.61 29.70
CA PHE A 591 60.03 -31.88 31.08
C PHE A 591 61.52 -32.24 31.25
N PRO A 592 62.04 -33.28 30.56
CA PRO A 592 63.47 -33.60 30.63
C PRO A 592 64.38 -32.44 30.22
N GLU A 593 64.06 -31.68 29.18
CA GLU A 593 64.91 -30.54 28.76
C GLU A 593 65.04 -29.52 29.88
N LYS A 594 63.92 -29.07 30.44
CA LYS A 594 63.90 -28.07 31.51
C LYS A 594 64.60 -28.56 32.77
N ALA A 595 64.39 -29.82 33.14
CA ALA A 595 64.99 -30.42 34.33
C ALA A 595 66.51 -30.61 34.16
N VAL A 596 66.96 -31.17 33.03
CA VAL A 596 68.38 -31.37 32.73
C VAL A 596 69.14 -30.05 32.74
N GLU A 597 68.63 -29.01 32.08
CA GLU A 597 69.31 -27.70 32.06
C GLU A 597 69.48 -27.11 33.46
N TYR A 598 68.43 -27.15 34.29
CA TYR A 598 68.48 -26.62 35.64
C TYR A 598 69.40 -27.44 36.56
N LEU A 599 69.20 -28.76 36.59
CA LEU A 599 69.95 -29.66 37.47
C LEU A 599 71.44 -29.66 37.11
N TYR A 600 71.79 -29.64 35.82
CA TYR A 600 73.17 -29.57 35.37
C TYR A 600 73.83 -28.25 35.81
N SER A 601 73.12 -27.12 35.64
CA SER A 601 73.61 -25.81 36.07
C SER A 601 73.83 -25.76 37.59
N SER A 602 72.91 -26.33 38.38
CA SER A 602 73.02 -26.45 39.84
C SER A 602 74.19 -27.34 40.26
N PHE A 603 74.35 -28.49 39.59
CA PHE A 603 75.44 -29.45 39.81
C PHE A 603 76.82 -28.82 39.59
N VAL A 604 77.02 -28.14 38.46
CA VAL A 604 78.30 -27.51 38.11
C VAL A 604 78.63 -26.33 39.04
N LYS A 605 77.62 -25.58 39.49
CA LYS A 605 77.79 -24.43 40.39
C LYS A 605 78.25 -24.84 41.79
N ASN A 606 77.69 -25.91 42.36
CA ASN A 606 78.08 -26.41 43.68
C ASN A 606 77.91 -27.94 43.79
N ILE A 607 79.00 -28.66 43.49
CA ILE A 607 78.99 -30.13 43.50
C ILE A 607 78.82 -30.74 44.90
N ARG A 608 79.21 -30.01 45.96
CA ARG A 608 79.10 -30.51 47.34
C ARG A 608 77.65 -30.54 47.82
N ASP A 609 76.76 -29.77 47.20
CA ASP A 609 75.33 -29.82 47.44
C ASP A 609 74.67 -30.90 46.57
N ASN A 610 74.57 -32.11 47.13
CA ASN A 610 73.83 -33.25 46.55
C ASN A 610 74.26 -33.60 45.11
N GLY A 611 75.52 -33.34 44.73
CA GLY A 611 75.96 -33.42 43.34
C GLY A 611 75.79 -34.81 42.70
N VAL A 612 76.03 -35.89 43.44
CA VAL A 612 75.83 -37.27 42.95
C VAL A 612 74.36 -37.54 42.65
N ALA A 613 73.44 -37.12 43.52
CA ALA A 613 72.01 -37.31 43.34
C ALA A 613 71.50 -36.51 42.13
N LYS A 614 71.91 -35.24 42.02
CA LYS A 614 71.61 -34.38 40.86
C LYS A 614 72.12 -34.99 39.55
N ALA A 615 73.36 -35.46 39.52
CA ALA A 615 73.93 -36.04 38.31
C ALA A 615 73.23 -37.35 37.89
N LYS A 616 72.88 -38.22 38.85
CA LYS A 616 72.08 -39.41 38.56
C LYS A 616 70.67 -39.07 38.08
N SER A 617 70.03 -38.05 38.64
CA SER A 617 68.71 -37.59 38.16
C SER A 617 68.75 -37.05 36.73
N ILE A 618 69.84 -36.36 36.34
CA ILE A 618 70.05 -35.92 34.95
C ILE A 618 70.07 -37.11 33.99
N VAL A 619 70.72 -38.23 34.38
CA VAL A 619 70.73 -39.46 33.58
C VAL A 619 69.31 -40.05 33.47
N VAL A 620 68.55 -40.09 34.57
CA VAL A 620 67.15 -40.58 34.55
C VAL A 620 66.26 -39.72 33.65
N HIS A 621 66.41 -38.38 33.68
CA HIS A 621 65.72 -37.51 32.73
C HIS A 621 66.15 -37.80 31.28
N GLY A 622 67.45 -38.02 31.05
CA GLY A 622 68.01 -38.40 29.75
C GLY A 622 67.45 -39.72 29.21
N ASP A 623 67.22 -40.72 30.06
CA ASP A 623 66.62 -42.01 29.67
C ASP A 623 65.16 -41.85 29.20
N ASN A 624 64.46 -40.82 29.70
CA ASN A 624 63.08 -40.51 29.32
C ASN A 624 62.98 -39.43 28.22
N TYR A 625 64.11 -38.86 27.80
CA TYR A 625 64.16 -37.79 26.81
C TYR A 625 64.12 -38.35 25.38
N LYS A 626 63.12 -37.92 24.60
CA LYS A 626 62.93 -38.31 23.19
C LYS A 626 63.20 -37.16 22.21
N GLY A 627 63.65 -36.01 22.69
CA GLY A 627 64.01 -34.89 21.83
C GLY A 627 65.41 -35.03 21.22
N ASN A 628 65.73 -34.13 20.30
CA ASN A 628 66.97 -34.13 19.51
C ASN A 628 67.92 -32.97 19.86
N ASN A 629 67.69 -32.27 20.97
CA ASN A 629 68.53 -31.14 21.37
C ASN A 629 69.93 -31.63 21.79
N ALA A 630 70.93 -31.37 20.94
CA ALA A 630 72.31 -31.80 21.16
C ALA A 630 72.92 -31.24 22.45
N ARG A 631 72.49 -30.06 22.90
CA ARG A 631 72.95 -29.44 24.16
C ARG A 631 72.52 -30.29 25.36
N ILE A 632 71.27 -30.73 25.37
CA ILE A 632 70.70 -31.55 26.45
C ILE A 632 71.40 -32.90 26.51
N TRP A 633 71.56 -33.57 25.35
CA TRP A 633 72.30 -34.83 25.28
C TRP A 633 73.75 -34.68 25.73
N ARG A 634 74.42 -33.56 25.45
CA ARG A 634 75.76 -33.29 25.98
C ARG A 634 75.74 -33.22 27.51
N MET A 635 74.82 -32.46 28.12
CA MET A 635 74.68 -32.37 29.57
C MET A 635 74.41 -33.74 30.22
N VAL A 636 73.53 -34.55 29.61
CA VAL A 636 73.28 -35.93 30.04
C VAL A 636 74.54 -36.79 29.97
N ASN A 637 75.26 -36.75 28.85
CA ASN A 637 76.48 -37.53 28.65
C ASN A 637 77.61 -37.15 29.62
N GLU A 638 77.68 -35.88 30.04
CA GLU A 638 78.64 -35.42 31.05
C GLU A 638 78.34 -36.03 32.43
N CYS A 639 77.07 -36.29 32.74
CA CYS A 639 76.63 -36.87 34.00
C CYS A 639 76.53 -38.41 33.99
N ASP A 640 76.52 -39.05 32.83
CA ASP A 640 76.46 -40.51 32.72
C ASP A 640 77.87 -41.13 32.87
N PRO A 641 78.16 -41.92 33.92
CA PRO A 641 79.47 -42.55 34.09
C PRO A 641 79.79 -43.57 32.97
N ARG A 642 78.78 -44.13 32.31
CA ARG A 642 78.92 -45.15 31.27
C ARG A 642 79.14 -44.56 29.89
N ARG A 643 78.84 -43.29 29.67
CA ARG A 643 79.06 -42.57 28.40
C ARG A 643 80.41 -41.84 28.40
N GLY A 644 80.98 -41.74 27.20
CA GLY A 644 82.24 -41.05 26.96
C GLY A 644 82.06 -39.54 26.93
N LYS A 645 82.88 -38.82 27.70
CA LYS A 645 82.92 -37.36 27.75
C LYS A 645 83.78 -36.88 26.60
N GLN A 646 83.24 -36.03 25.74
CA GLN A 646 83.95 -35.59 24.53
C GLN A 646 85.05 -34.59 24.89
N LEU A 647 86.30 -34.86 24.51
CA LEU A 647 87.41 -33.93 24.66
C LEU A 647 87.89 -33.50 23.27
N ALA A 648 87.38 -32.36 22.79
CA ALA A 648 87.69 -31.83 21.46
C ALA A 648 89.00 -31.02 21.41
N LYS A 649 89.52 -30.59 22.56
CA LYS A 649 90.76 -29.80 22.68
C LYS A 649 91.69 -30.45 23.73
N PRO A 650 92.44 -31.49 23.36
CA PRO A 650 93.23 -32.27 24.31
C PRO A 650 94.39 -31.49 24.94
N ALA A 651 94.80 -30.36 24.35
CA ALA A 651 95.85 -29.49 24.89
C ALA A 651 95.35 -28.50 25.96
N GLU A 652 94.04 -28.32 26.11
CA GLU A 652 93.44 -27.45 27.14
C GLU A 652 93.00 -28.31 28.34
N TYR A 653 93.30 -27.87 29.56
CA TYR A 653 92.79 -28.54 30.77
C TYR A 653 91.27 -28.47 30.79
N ARG A 654 90.63 -29.64 30.85
CA ARG A 654 89.18 -29.77 30.99
C ARG A 654 88.85 -30.42 32.32
N LYS A 655 88.04 -29.73 33.14
CA LYS A 655 87.43 -30.33 34.32
C LYS A 655 86.40 -31.37 33.90
N VAL A 656 86.59 -32.61 34.32
CA VAL A 656 85.65 -33.72 34.10
C VAL A 656 85.19 -34.24 35.45
N TYR A 657 83.88 -34.42 35.60
CA TYR A 657 83.31 -34.96 36.83
C TYR A 657 83.28 -36.49 36.77
N SER A 658 83.71 -37.12 37.86
CA SER A 658 83.57 -38.56 38.07
C SER A 658 82.37 -38.82 38.97
N ILE A 659 81.44 -39.63 38.50
CA ILE A 659 80.18 -39.96 39.21
C ILE A 659 80.20 -41.45 39.51
N PRO A 660 79.82 -41.87 40.73
CA PRO A 660 79.88 -43.28 41.09
C PRO A 660 78.83 -44.09 40.31
N VAL A 661 79.25 -45.27 39.85
CA VAL A 661 78.40 -46.23 39.11
C VAL A 661 77.40 -46.89 40.05
N ASN A 662 77.84 -47.27 41.25
CA ASN A 662 77.02 -47.74 42.35
C ASN A 662 76.63 -46.58 43.28
N ASN A 663 75.78 -46.84 44.27
CA ASN A 663 75.22 -45.80 45.16
C ASN A 663 75.28 -46.21 46.63
N GLU A 664 76.41 -46.78 47.03
CA GLU A 664 76.60 -47.21 48.41
C GLU A 664 76.75 -45.97 49.30
N LYS A 665 75.84 -45.83 50.28
CA LYS A 665 75.90 -44.75 51.27
C LYS A 665 77.06 -44.93 52.26
N THR A 666 77.50 -46.18 52.43
CA THR A 666 78.59 -46.61 53.31
C THR A 666 79.41 -47.68 52.59
N GLY A 667 80.74 -47.60 52.63
CA GLY A 667 81.62 -48.51 51.91
C GLY A 667 82.24 -47.90 50.64
N SER A 668 82.80 -48.73 49.78
CA SER A 668 83.52 -48.30 48.57
C SER A 668 82.58 -48.10 47.38
N ASN A 669 82.67 -46.95 46.73
CA ASN A 669 81.98 -46.68 45.47
C ASN A 669 82.92 -46.90 44.27
N GLU A 670 82.39 -47.49 43.20
CA GLU A 670 83.09 -47.66 41.92
C GLU A 670 82.90 -46.41 41.06
N TYR A 671 84.00 -45.92 40.50
CA TYR A 671 84.02 -44.76 39.63
C TYR A 671 84.55 -45.14 38.25
N ILE A 672 83.83 -44.72 37.21
CA ILE A 672 84.27 -44.91 35.82
C ILE A 672 84.28 -43.55 35.12
N VAL A 673 85.46 -43.17 34.60
CA VAL A 673 85.62 -42.02 33.72
C VAL A 673 85.99 -42.52 32.34
N LYS A 674 85.12 -42.26 31.36
CA LYS A 674 85.37 -42.54 29.95
C LYS A 674 85.57 -41.24 29.21
N ILE A 675 86.66 -41.12 28.46
CA ILE A 675 86.95 -39.94 27.66
C ILE A 675 86.94 -40.37 26.20
N ASN A 676 86.14 -39.68 25.39
CA ASN A 676 86.19 -39.80 23.93
C ASN A 676 87.14 -38.72 23.42
N LEU A 677 88.32 -39.16 23.00
CA LEU A 677 89.34 -38.32 22.39
C LEU A 677 89.05 -38.24 20.90
N ASP A 678 88.69 -37.05 20.43
CA ASP A 678 88.42 -36.79 19.01
C ASP A 678 89.33 -35.64 18.55
N PHE A 679 90.49 -35.99 18.00
CA PHE A 679 91.44 -35.03 17.47
C PHE A 679 92.30 -35.63 16.36
N GLN A 680 92.71 -34.78 15.41
CA GLN A 680 93.60 -35.18 14.33
C GLN A 680 95.05 -35.02 14.77
N SER A 681 95.83 -36.11 14.71
CA SER A 681 97.28 -36.04 14.90
C SER A 681 97.98 -36.04 13.55
N THR A 682 98.95 -35.15 13.37
CA THR A 682 99.85 -35.14 12.21
C THR A 682 101.02 -36.13 12.36
N ALA A 683 101.15 -36.78 13.53
CA ALA A 683 102.20 -37.76 13.80
C ALA A 683 101.86 -39.12 13.18
N LYS A 684 102.85 -39.72 12.50
CA LYS A 684 102.73 -41.06 11.89
C LYS A 684 102.56 -42.18 12.94
N PHE A 685 103.05 -41.93 14.17
CA PHE A 685 102.89 -42.79 15.34
C PHE A 685 102.62 -41.89 16.56
N PRO A 686 101.36 -41.52 16.83
CA PRO A 686 101.04 -40.63 17.94
C PRO A 686 101.33 -41.34 19.26
N VAL A 687 102.10 -40.68 20.12
CA VAL A 687 102.31 -41.08 21.53
C VAL A 687 101.47 -40.14 22.38
N TYR A 688 100.67 -40.71 23.27
CA TYR A 688 99.79 -39.94 24.14
C TYR A 688 100.31 -39.97 25.57
N GLU A 689 100.50 -38.78 26.13
CA GLU A 689 100.76 -38.58 27.55
C GLU A 689 99.50 -38.02 28.20
N PHE A 690 99.08 -38.64 29.30
CA PHE A 690 97.89 -38.21 30.02
C PHE A 690 98.28 -37.54 31.32
N ASN A 691 97.87 -36.29 31.50
CA ASN A 691 98.02 -35.60 32.77
C ASN A 691 96.66 -35.54 33.46
N ILE A 692 96.50 -36.31 34.54
CA ILE A 692 95.25 -36.37 35.31
C ILE A 692 95.49 -35.64 36.62
N LYS A 693 94.73 -34.56 36.82
CA LYS A 693 94.74 -33.83 38.08
C LYS A 693 93.56 -34.27 38.94
N LEU A 694 93.86 -34.81 40.12
CA LEU A 694 92.84 -35.23 41.09
C LEU A 694 92.65 -34.14 42.14
N PRO A 695 91.44 -33.95 42.70
CA PRO A 695 91.23 -33.05 43.83
C PRO A 695 92.24 -33.30 44.94
N ASP A 696 92.71 -32.26 45.63
CA ASP A 696 93.78 -32.33 46.63
C ASP A 696 93.55 -33.43 47.68
N GLU A 697 92.28 -33.62 48.07
CA GLU A 697 91.85 -34.62 49.04
C GLU A 697 92.16 -36.07 48.61
N VAL A 698 92.27 -36.32 47.30
CA VAL A 698 92.59 -37.63 46.70
C VAL A 698 94.02 -37.62 46.14
N GLY A 699 94.44 -36.52 45.52
CA GLY A 699 95.71 -36.35 44.84
C GLY A 699 96.92 -36.33 45.78
N GLY A 700 96.76 -35.85 47.02
CA GLY A 700 97.85 -35.74 48.00
C GLY A 700 98.57 -37.06 48.34
N ASN A 701 97.88 -38.20 48.15
CA ASN A 701 98.44 -39.55 48.36
C ASN A 701 98.67 -40.34 47.06
N SER A 702 98.35 -39.75 45.90
CA SER A 702 98.39 -40.43 44.59
C SER A 702 99.80 -40.85 44.13
N SER A 703 100.85 -40.24 44.68
CA SER A 703 102.25 -40.59 44.42
C SER A 703 102.76 -41.79 45.22
N LYS A 704 102.01 -42.25 46.23
CA LYS A 704 102.42 -43.32 47.16
C LYS A 704 101.69 -44.65 46.96
N SER A 705 100.60 -44.68 46.18
CA SER A 705 99.81 -45.89 45.92
C SER A 705 99.02 -45.76 44.61
N GLN A 706 98.83 -46.89 43.91
CA GLN A 706 97.96 -46.94 42.74
C GLN A 706 96.50 -46.70 43.16
N TRP A 707 95.86 -45.69 42.56
CA TRP A 707 94.54 -45.21 42.97
C TRP A 707 93.41 -45.58 42.00
N PHE A 708 93.72 -46.34 40.95
CA PHE A 708 92.78 -46.85 39.96
C PHE A 708 93.02 -48.36 39.74
N ASP A 709 91.95 -49.11 39.49
CA ASP A 709 92.05 -50.56 39.28
C ASP A 709 92.62 -50.91 37.90
N TYR A 710 92.08 -50.29 36.84
CA TYR A 710 92.50 -50.52 35.46
C TYR A 710 92.34 -49.25 34.62
N LEU A 711 93.19 -49.09 33.60
CA LEU A 711 93.03 -48.07 32.56
C LEU A 711 92.94 -48.75 31.20
N LYS A 712 91.91 -48.41 30.42
CA LYS A 712 91.66 -49.00 29.11
C LYS A 712 91.68 -47.93 28.02
N MET A 713 92.35 -48.22 26.91
CA MET A 713 92.31 -47.45 25.68
C MET A 713 91.72 -48.33 24.58
N ASN A 714 90.65 -47.87 23.91
CA ASN A 714 89.92 -48.64 22.89
C ASN A 714 89.57 -50.07 23.34
N GLY A 715 89.17 -50.22 24.61
CA GLY A 715 88.77 -51.51 25.20
C GLY A 715 89.92 -52.41 25.67
N LYS A 716 91.18 -52.07 25.38
CA LYS A 716 92.36 -52.83 25.83
C LYS A 716 93.00 -52.18 27.04
N GLU A 717 93.36 -52.99 28.02
CA GLU A 717 94.08 -52.52 29.22
C GLU A 717 95.49 -52.09 28.86
N ILE A 718 95.93 -50.96 29.40
CA ILE A 718 97.28 -50.43 29.18
C ILE A 718 98.08 -50.41 30.49
N LYS A 719 99.34 -50.84 30.43
CA LYS A 719 100.26 -50.75 31.56
C LYS A 719 100.74 -49.31 31.71
N ASN A 720 100.82 -48.82 32.96
CA ASN A 720 101.33 -47.49 33.24
C ASN A 720 102.88 -47.46 33.15
N GLU A 721 103.40 -47.24 31.95
CA GLU A 721 104.85 -47.15 31.67
C GLU A 721 105.42 -45.73 31.89
N GLY A 722 104.89 -44.97 32.85
CA GLY A 722 105.30 -43.58 33.12
C GLY A 722 104.70 -42.53 32.19
N ARG A 723 103.74 -42.91 31.33
CA ARG A 723 103.06 -42.04 30.36
C ARG A 723 101.78 -41.38 30.90
N ILE A 724 101.37 -41.77 32.11
CA ILE A 724 100.23 -41.19 32.81
C ILE A 724 100.78 -40.51 34.06
N THR A 725 100.75 -39.20 34.04
CA THR A 725 101.18 -38.37 35.17
C THR A 725 99.96 -37.99 35.97
N ILE A 726 99.97 -38.31 37.26
CA ILE A 726 98.90 -37.97 38.19
C ILE A 726 99.46 -37.08 39.27
N ALA A 727 98.78 -35.98 39.53
CA ALA A 727 99.20 -35.02 40.54
C ALA A 727 98.00 -34.25 41.09
N ALA A 728 98.21 -33.56 42.21
CA ALA A 728 97.28 -32.55 42.69
C ALA A 728 97.26 -31.32 41.73
N PRO A 729 96.14 -30.58 41.67
CA PRO A 729 96.08 -29.28 40.98
C PRO A 729 97.06 -28.28 41.61
N THR A 730 97.42 -27.25 40.85
CA THR A 730 98.27 -26.14 41.29
C THR A 730 97.51 -24.83 41.14
N SER A 731 97.94 -23.77 41.81
CA SER A 731 97.29 -22.44 41.71
C SER A 731 97.25 -21.84 40.30
N ALA A 732 97.97 -22.43 39.33
CA ALA A 732 97.97 -22.03 37.93
C ALA A 732 96.92 -22.74 37.05
N ASN A 733 96.21 -23.77 37.55
CA ASN A 733 95.25 -24.57 36.78
C ASN A 733 94.00 -24.96 37.58
#